data_AF-A0A538LAS5-F1
#
_entry.id   AF-A0A538LAS5-F1
#
_cell.length_a   1.000
_cell.length_b   1.000
_cell.length_c   1.000
_cell.angle_alpha   90.00
_cell.angle_beta   90.00
_cell.angle_gamma   90.00
#
_symmetry.space_group_name_H-M   'P 1'
#
loop_
_entity.id
_entity.type
_entity.pdbx_description
1 polymer ?
#
loop_
_entity_poly.entity_id
_entity_poly.type
_entity_poly.pdbx_seq_one_letter_code
_entity_poly.pdbx_strand_id
1 'polypeptide(L)'
;MTPARAGFLSTLGFRLDSFQTRALDALDEGRSVLVAAPTGSGKTVVAEYAVVKALAEGGKAFYTTPLKALSNQKFADLVRRHGPERVGLLTGDNSINGDAPVVVMTTEVLRNMIYAGSPALAGLRCVVLDEVHYLQNPYRGAVWEEVIIHSPPRVTLVCLSATVSNAEEFADWISTVRGDTAAIIEERRPVALNQLYLVGDRRSERLHLLPTFVDGRPNPEAAALEAATAGGRPGRPRSRLYAPWRSEVVDRLDEESMLPAIYFIFSRAACDDAVRQCLDDGVRLTTPEERRQIRAIAEAKVEALSDDDLRVLGYGAWLTGLEAGLGAHHAGLVPPFKEAVEACFGAALVKVVFATETLSLGINMPARSVVIEKLTKFSGERHETLTAGEYTQLTGRAGRRGIDEVGHAVVLWSRFVAFSQVAGLASTRTYALTSSFRPTYNMTANLVRRYPPDQAHHLLNLSFAQYRADADLVHLEAQLERTMSALADARRAAACDRGDIEEYRRLHGGRRGGNVRGGDPDGQPVSRPAEIQDALARIRPGDVLMLPGAVAGGRVAVTTTARRRGGDVRLGAVSVDTRKVTLRAADFPTPPRAVARVELPVPYDPSTARFVRQTAAALRRLDLDDQDPAGEGRAPLGKRRRARSRGAGASEAGDTATSHPVAGCPQLRVHLRAAERAERLERERERLERRVRRRSESLARQFDRVLELLRRRGFVEGWSLTDSGERLARIYHEADLLVAETLGAGLLDDLEPAAVAALVSVFTYEPRGPGPATSAPFGPPTPAREAGATATPAREAGARATPAREAGTRAPPARATGRTAELQRRWRAVEGLAARLGSDEAAAGLPPTRPLDPGFSRVAHAWAAGDDLSRVIADEDISGGDFVRNVKQLIDLLRQIEQVAPVTGTARAAGRAADDLFRDIVSASSVVDTASAAAS
;
A
#
# COMPACT_ATOMS: atom_id res chain seq x y z
N MET A 1 27.59 31.76 13.91
CA MET A 1 26.12 31.72 14.14
C MET A 1 25.52 33.00 13.55
N THR A 2 24.56 32.89 12.65
CA THR A 2 23.94 34.04 11.98
C THR A 2 23.00 34.81 12.94
N PRO A 3 22.74 36.12 12.70
CA PRO A 3 21.76 36.88 13.49
C PRO A 3 20.35 36.28 13.46
N ALA A 4 19.93 35.77 12.30
CA ALA A 4 18.64 35.09 12.13
C ALA A 4 18.54 33.85 13.02
N ARG A 5 19.62 33.05 13.10
CA ARG A 5 19.68 31.90 14.01
C ARG A 5 19.64 32.29 15.47
N ALA A 6 20.42 33.29 15.87
CA ALA A 6 20.42 33.79 17.25
C ALA A 6 19.01 34.24 17.68
N GLY A 7 18.33 35.01 16.81
CA GLY A 7 16.95 35.43 17.03
C GLY A 7 15.99 34.24 17.15
N PHE A 8 16.04 33.30 16.21
CA PHE A 8 15.19 32.10 16.25
C PHE A 8 15.41 31.28 17.52
N LEU A 9 16.66 31.01 17.88
CA LEU A 9 17.00 30.25 19.10
C LEU A 9 16.49 30.93 20.36
N SER A 10 16.48 32.27 20.43
CA SER A 10 15.94 33.00 21.58
C SER A 10 14.43 32.84 21.76
N THR A 11 13.71 32.51 20.68
CA THR A 11 12.27 32.20 20.75
C THR A 11 11.99 30.77 21.21
N LEU A 12 13.00 29.89 21.18
CA LEU A 12 12.85 28.52 21.62
C LEU A 12 13.00 28.45 23.15
N GLY A 13 11.95 28.02 23.84
CA GLY A 13 11.97 27.77 25.29
C GLY A 13 12.75 26.52 25.71
N PHE A 14 13.56 25.93 24.84
CA PHE A 14 14.29 24.68 25.08
C PHE A 14 15.62 24.65 24.30
N ARG A 15 16.52 23.76 24.72
CA ARG A 15 17.80 23.54 24.03
C ARG A 15 17.66 22.56 22.88
N LEU A 16 18.38 22.83 21.79
CA LEU A 16 18.41 21.94 20.63
C LEU A 16 19.18 20.65 20.91
N ASP A 17 18.70 19.57 20.32
CA ASP A 17 19.45 18.32 20.22
C ASP A 17 20.64 18.48 19.25
N SER A 18 21.63 17.59 19.37
CA SER A 18 22.85 17.65 18.54
C SER A 18 22.54 17.53 17.04
N PHE A 19 21.61 16.65 16.65
CA PHE A 19 21.22 16.49 15.24
C PHE A 19 20.53 17.75 14.70
N GLN A 20 19.72 18.44 15.51
CA GLN A 20 19.09 19.72 15.12
C GLN A 20 20.16 20.79 14.89
N THR A 21 21.17 20.85 15.77
CA THR A 21 22.29 21.80 15.65
C THR A 21 23.06 21.56 14.35
N ARG A 22 23.43 20.31 14.04
CA ARG A 22 24.10 19.95 12.77
C ARG A 22 23.26 20.30 11.54
N ALA A 23 21.95 20.12 11.60
CA ALA A 23 21.06 20.49 10.50
C ALA A 23 21.02 22.01 10.29
N LEU A 24 20.95 22.79 11.37
CA LEU A 24 21.01 24.25 11.31
C LEU A 24 22.37 24.75 10.79
N ASP A 25 23.47 24.11 11.18
CA ASP A 25 24.82 24.43 10.67
C ASP A 25 24.90 24.21 9.15
N ALA A 26 24.41 23.08 8.65
CA ALA A 26 24.36 22.80 7.21
C ALA A 26 23.51 23.83 6.45
N LEU A 27 22.37 24.24 7.02
CA LEU A 27 21.54 25.30 6.43
C LEU A 27 22.25 26.65 6.42
N ASP A 28 22.99 27.01 7.48
CA ASP A 28 23.79 28.24 7.55
C ASP A 28 24.89 28.26 6.48
N GLU A 29 25.46 27.10 6.15
CA GLU A 29 26.45 26.92 5.07
C GLU A 29 25.82 26.93 3.66
N GLY A 30 24.49 27.07 3.56
CA GLY A 30 23.76 27.12 2.28
C GLY A 30 23.46 25.76 1.67
N ARG A 31 23.72 24.66 2.41
CA ARG A 31 23.45 23.29 1.95
C ARG A 31 21.98 22.93 2.17
N SER A 32 21.44 22.08 1.29
CA SER A 32 20.16 21.42 1.54
C SER A 32 20.32 20.38 2.65
N VAL A 33 19.23 19.96 3.30
CA VAL A 33 19.29 18.97 4.39
C VAL A 33 18.22 17.90 4.24
N LEU A 34 18.61 16.65 4.49
CA LEU A 34 17.71 15.52 4.72
C LEU A 34 17.81 15.12 6.19
N VAL A 35 16.74 15.31 6.94
CA VAL A 35 16.67 14.94 8.36
C VAL A 35 15.88 13.65 8.52
N ALA A 36 16.57 12.53 8.74
CA ALA A 36 15.97 11.24 9.04
C ALA A 36 16.03 10.99 10.56
N ALA A 37 14.90 11.18 11.24
CA ALA A 37 14.80 11.03 12.70
C ALA A 37 13.44 10.47 13.13
N PRO A 38 13.32 9.81 14.31
CA PRO A 38 12.07 9.27 14.78
C PRO A 38 10.95 10.32 14.85
N THR A 39 9.70 9.85 14.78
CA THR A 39 8.54 10.72 15.04
C THR A 39 8.60 11.22 16.48
N GLY A 40 8.28 12.50 16.69
CA GLY A 40 8.42 13.16 18.00
C GLY A 40 9.82 13.68 18.33
N SER A 41 10.85 13.44 17.49
CA SER A 41 12.21 13.97 17.71
C SER A 41 12.36 15.48 17.54
N GLY A 42 11.31 16.20 17.15
CA GLY A 42 11.37 17.66 16.97
C GLY A 42 12.00 18.08 15.63
N LYS A 43 11.84 17.28 14.57
CA LYS A 43 12.28 17.60 13.21
C LYS A 43 11.76 18.96 12.71
N THR A 44 10.55 19.34 13.14
CA THR A 44 9.88 20.60 12.80
C THR A 44 10.77 21.82 13.03
N VAL A 45 11.60 21.82 14.09
CA VAL A 45 12.48 22.95 14.42
C VAL A 45 13.44 23.30 13.27
N VAL A 46 13.91 22.29 12.52
CA VAL A 46 14.80 22.50 11.37
C VAL A 46 14.05 23.21 10.23
N ALA A 47 12.82 22.81 9.96
CA ALA A 47 11.98 23.46 8.95
C ALA A 47 11.59 24.88 9.35
N GLU A 48 11.24 25.11 10.61
CA GLU A 48 10.91 26.45 11.14
C GLU A 48 12.10 27.40 11.00
N TYR A 49 13.31 26.94 11.31
CA TYR A 49 14.51 27.73 11.10
C TYR A 49 14.73 28.07 9.62
N ALA A 50 14.52 27.10 8.72
CA ALA A 50 14.68 27.33 7.28
C ALA A 50 13.70 28.38 6.75
N VAL A 51 12.46 28.41 7.25
CA VAL A 51 11.48 29.46 6.96
C VAL A 51 11.98 30.81 7.45
N VAL A 52 12.45 30.90 8.71
CA VAL A 52 13.01 32.15 9.26
C VAL A 52 14.20 32.65 8.44
N LYS A 53 15.11 31.76 8.05
CA LYS A 53 16.28 32.07 7.23
C LYS A 53 15.87 32.65 5.87
N ALA A 54 14.95 31.98 5.17
CA ALA A 54 14.46 32.43 3.86
C ALA A 54 13.79 33.82 3.93
N LEU A 55 13.02 34.09 4.99
CA LEU A 55 12.42 35.40 5.22
C LEU A 55 13.48 36.49 5.51
N ALA A 56 14.50 36.16 6.30
CA ALA A 56 15.60 37.08 6.60
C ALA A 56 16.42 37.44 5.34
N GLU A 57 16.46 36.55 4.35
CA GLU A 57 17.06 36.78 3.03
C GLU A 57 16.12 37.52 2.05
N GLY A 58 14.93 37.96 2.50
CA GLY A 58 13.93 38.65 1.68
C GLY A 58 13.25 37.75 0.64
N GLY A 59 13.32 36.43 0.82
CA GLY A 59 12.74 35.44 -0.08
C GLY A 59 11.44 34.83 0.43
N LYS A 60 10.92 33.87 -0.34
CA LYS A 60 9.76 33.05 0.04
C LYS A 60 10.17 31.66 0.52
N ALA A 61 9.36 31.08 1.39
CA ALA A 61 9.48 29.71 1.87
C ALA A 61 8.17 28.95 1.71
N PHE A 62 8.21 27.79 1.05
CA PHE A 62 7.03 26.93 0.89
C PHE A 62 7.15 25.70 1.78
N TYR A 63 6.13 25.45 2.59
CA TYR A 63 6.05 24.28 3.46
C TYR A 63 5.06 23.28 2.87
N THR A 64 5.55 22.12 2.45
CA THR A 64 4.71 21.08 1.84
C THR A 64 4.46 19.93 2.80
N THR A 65 3.24 19.41 2.77
CA THR A 65 2.84 18.22 3.56
C THR A 65 2.12 17.21 2.67
N PRO A 66 2.19 15.90 3.00
CA PRO A 66 1.45 14.88 2.24
C PRO A 66 -0.07 14.98 2.42
N LEU A 67 -0.55 15.54 3.53
CA LEU A 67 -1.97 15.50 3.92
C LEU A 67 -2.52 16.90 4.18
N LYS A 68 -3.75 17.15 3.71
CA LYS A 68 -4.49 18.41 3.91
C LYS A 68 -4.62 18.76 5.41
N ALA A 69 -4.96 17.77 6.25
CA ALA A 69 -5.05 17.97 7.70
C ALA A 69 -3.73 18.46 8.32
N LEU A 70 -2.60 17.91 7.86
CA LEU A 70 -1.29 18.37 8.29
C LEU A 70 -0.97 19.77 7.73
N SER A 71 -1.39 20.09 6.51
CA SER A 71 -1.28 21.46 5.96
C SER A 71 -2.01 22.46 6.85
N ASN A 72 -3.24 22.16 7.25
CA ASN A 72 -4.04 23.04 8.12
C ASN A 72 -3.37 23.24 9.48
N GLN A 73 -2.87 22.15 10.09
CA GLN A 73 -2.16 22.23 11.36
C GLN A 73 -0.89 23.09 11.25
N LYS A 74 -0.08 22.87 10.20
CA LYS A 74 1.15 23.63 9.97
C LYS A 74 0.89 25.09 9.63
N PHE A 75 -0.20 25.37 8.93
CA PHE A 75 -0.66 26.73 8.70
C PHE A 75 -0.95 27.43 10.02
N ALA A 76 -1.73 26.82 10.91
CA ALA A 76 -1.98 27.39 12.24
C ALA A 76 -0.69 27.60 13.05
N ASP A 77 0.22 26.61 13.04
CA ASP A 77 1.52 26.70 13.73
C ASP A 77 2.36 27.89 13.22
N LEU A 78 2.41 28.08 11.90
CA LEU A 78 3.19 29.16 11.28
C LEU A 78 2.50 30.53 11.40
N VAL A 79 1.16 30.58 11.36
CA VAL A 79 0.39 31.80 11.63
C VAL A 79 0.67 32.32 13.03
N ARG A 80 0.68 31.45 14.06
CA ARG A 80 1.04 31.85 15.44
C ARG A 80 2.43 32.47 15.53
N ARG A 81 3.38 31.98 14.74
CA ARG A 81 4.78 32.47 14.77
C ARG A 81 5.01 33.72 13.91
N HIS A 82 4.41 33.77 12.73
CA HIS A 82 4.74 34.77 11.71
C HIS A 82 3.62 35.78 11.45
N GLY A 83 2.43 35.58 12.02
CA GLY A 83 1.26 36.41 11.78
C GLY A 83 0.46 35.98 10.54
N PRO A 84 -0.87 36.14 10.55
CA PRO A 84 -1.74 35.71 9.46
C PRO A 84 -1.49 36.45 8.13
N GLU A 85 -0.91 37.65 8.18
CA GLU A 85 -0.60 38.46 7.00
C GLU A 85 0.60 37.93 6.20
N ARG A 86 1.50 37.18 6.84
CA ARG A 86 2.72 36.63 6.20
C ARG A 86 2.63 35.16 5.85
N VAL A 87 1.53 34.49 6.18
CA VAL A 87 1.34 33.06 5.97
C VAL A 87 0.10 32.79 5.14
N GLY A 88 0.25 31.99 4.09
CA GLY A 88 -0.82 31.49 3.25
C GLY A 88 -1.02 29.98 3.36
N LEU A 89 -2.19 29.52 2.91
CA LEU A 89 -2.56 28.11 2.78
C LEU A 89 -3.08 27.86 1.38
N LEU A 90 -2.45 26.94 0.65
CA LEU A 90 -2.92 26.46 -0.64
C LEU A 90 -3.12 24.94 -0.59
N THR A 91 -4.36 24.50 -0.49
CA THR A 91 -4.74 23.10 -0.62
C THR A 91 -5.76 22.96 -1.75
N GLY A 92 -6.11 21.74 -2.16
CA GLY A 92 -7.20 21.55 -3.13
C GLY A 92 -8.52 22.20 -2.69
N ASP A 93 -8.77 22.29 -1.37
CA ASP A 93 -10.05 22.75 -0.82
C ASP A 93 -10.04 24.25 -0.47
N ASN A 94 -8.87 24.83 -0.20
CA ASN A 94 -8.73 26.16 0.41
C ASN A 94 -7.59 26.93 -0.22
N SER A 95 -7.84 28.22 -0.53
CA SER A 95 -6.84 29.18 -0.96
C SER A 95 -6.93 30.41 -0.06
N ILE A 96 -5.96 30.58 0.82
CA ILE A 96 -5.85 31.68 1.79
C ILE A 96 -4.50 32.35 1.59
N ASN A 97 -4.50 33.66 1.32
CA ASN A 97 -3.27 34.46 1.20
C ASN A 97 -2.17 33.80 0.34
N GLY A 98 -2.53 33.33 -0.85
CA GLY A 98 -1.66 32.48 -1.69
C GLY A 98 -0.34 33.12 -2.17
N ASP A 99 -0.24 34.45 -2.10
CA ASP A 99 0.96 35.20 -2.49
C ASP A 99 1.91 35.50 -1.32
N ALA A 100 1.53 35.10 -0.11
CA ALA A 100 2.29 35.30 1.11
C ALA A 100 3.78 34.87 0.99
N PRO A 101 4.69 35.48 1.76
CA PRO A 101 6.09 35.08 1.77
C PRO A 101 6.30 33.68 2.37
N VAL A 102 5.39 33.18 3.21
CA VAL A 102 5.34 31.78 3.64
C VAL A 102 4.04 31.16 3.16
N VAL A 103 4.10 30.02 2.47
CA VAL A 103 2.88 29.33 2.02
C VAL A 103 2.94 27.86 2.42
N VAL A 104 1.93 27.41 3.16
CA VAL A 104 1.72 26.00 3.47
C VAL A 104 0.85 25.39 2.40
N MET A 105 1.22 24.22 1.88
CA MET A 105 0.46 23.58 0.81
C MET A 105 0.60 22.06 0.81
N THR A 106 -0.21 21.36 0.03
CA THR A 106 0.08 19.94 -0.27
C THR A 106 1.19 19.83 -1.31
N THR A 107 1.93 18.72 -1.33
CA THR A 107 3.02 18.51 -2.29
C THR A 107 2.57 18.62 -3.75
N GLU A 108 1.34 18.19 -4.06
CA GLU A 108 0.74 18.28 -5.40
C GLU A 108 0.57 19.73 -5.86
N VAL A 109 0.14 20.62 -4.97
CA VAL A 109 -0.07 22.03 -5.31
C VAL A 109 1.25 22.64 -5.75
N LEU A 110 2.35 22.37 -5.04
CA LEU A 110 3.68 22.82 -5.44
C LEU A 110 4.09 22.26 -6.80
N ARG A 111 3.92 20.95 -7.02
CA ARG A 111 4.22 20.30 -8.30
C ARG A 111 3.42 20.94 -9.46
N ASN A 112 2.14 21.24 -9.24
CA ASN A 112 1.29 21.90 -10.24
C ASN A 112 1.77 23.33 -10.54
N MET A 113 2.12 24.10 -9.50
CA MET A 113 2.70 25.44 -9.66
C MET A 113 4.01 25.40 -10.45
N ILE A 114 4.86 24.41 -10.18
CA ILE A 114 6.11 24.21 -10.92
C ILE A 114 5.78 23.98 -12.39
N TYR A 115 4.94 23.00 -12.75
CA TYR A 115 4.59 22.75 -14.16
C TYR A 115 3.93 23.93 -14.86
N ALA A 116 3.03 24.64 -14.17
CA ALA A 116 2.36 25.81 -14.70
C ALA A 116 3.30 27.03 -14.86
N GLY A 117 4.49 27.00 -14.27
CA GLY A 117 5.39 28.16 -14.26
C GLY A 117 4.82 29.32 -13.45
N SER A 118 4.14 29.03 -12.33
CA SER A 118 3.41 30.02 -11.55
C SER A 118 4.30 31.20 -11.12
N PRO A 119 3.83 32.46 -11.27
CA PRO A 119 4.58 33.64 -10.82
C PRO A 119 4.77 33.66 -9.30
N ALA A 120 3.95 32.95 -8.53
CA ALA A 120 4.10 32.82 -7.09
C ALA A 120 5.42 32.15 -6.66
N LEU A 121 6.08 31.42 -7.56
CA LEU A 121 7.43 30.84 -7.35
C LEU A 121 8.55 31.90 -7.40
N ALA A 122 8.26 33.12 -7.83
CA ALA A 122 9.24 34.21 -7.85
C ALA A 122 9.72 34.51 -6.42
N GLY A 123 11.04 34.59 -6.26
CA GLY A 123 11.68 34.83 -4.96
C GLY A 123 11.71 33.60 -4.03
N LEU A 124 11.27 32.42 -4.47
CA LEU A 124 11.36 31.19 -3.67
C LEU A 124 12.82 30.85 -3.35
N ARG A 125 13.12 30.72 -2.06
CA ARG A 125 14.45 30.38 -1.51
C ARG A 125 14.48 29.02 -0.83
N CYS A 126 13.38 28.62 -0.20
CA CYS A 126 13.32 27.38 0.55
C CYS A 126 12.04 26.60 0.24
N VAL A 127 12.18 25.27 0.12
CA VAL A 127 11.06 24.33 0.11
C VAL A 127 11.29 23.31 1.22
N VAL A 128 10.33 23.22 2.13
CA VAL A 128 10.25 22.16 3.14
C VAL A 128 9.40 21.02 2.58
N LEU A 129 9.98 19.83 2.51
CA LEU A 129 9.31 18.58 2.15
C LEU A 129 9.09 17.77 3.42
N ASP A 130 7.93 17.94 4.06
CA ASP A 130 7.59 17.19 5.26
C ASP A 130 7.17 15.76 4.90
N GLU A 131 7.50 14.81 5.78
CA GLU A 131 7.27 13.37 5.61
C GLU A 131 7.70 12.82 4.24
N VAL A 132 8.91 13.15 3.78
CA VAL A 132 9.44 12.75 2.45
C VAL A 132 9.46 11.23 2.23
N HIS A 133 9.42 10.42 3.29
CA HIS A 133 9.25 8.97 3.17
C HIS A 133 7.96 8.53 2.48
N TYR A 134 6.99 9.43 2.30
CA TYR A 134 5.80 9.21 1.46
C TYR A 134 6.11 9.02 -0.03
N LEU A 135 7.32 9.33 -0.46
CA LEU A 135 7.80 9.06 -1.82
C LEU A 135 7.63 7.60 -2.25
N GLN A 136 7.55 6.66 -1.30
CA GLN A 136 7.29 5.25 -1.60
C GLN A 136 5.82 4.90 -1.84
N ASN A 137 4.90 5.86 -1.68
CA ASN A 137 3.47 5.64 -1.91
C ASN A 137 3.22 5.35 -3.40
N PRO A 138 2.59 4.21 -3.77
CA PRO A 138 2.42 3.81 -5.17
C PRO A 138 1.70 4.82 -6.08
N TYR A 139 0.81 5.63 -5.51
CA TYR A 139 -0.07 6.53 -6.27
C TYR A 139 0.40 7.98 -6.24
N ARG A 140 0.91 8.44 -5.09
CA ARG A 140 1.28 9.85 -4.86
C ARG A 140 2.78 10.09 -4.76
N GLY A 141 3.58 9.05 -4.56
CA GLY A 141 5.00 9.17 -4.24
C GLY A 141 5.84 9.83 -5.33
N ALA A 142 5.45 9.66 -6.60
CA ALA A 142 6.13 10.29 -7.75
C ALA A 142 6.17 11.82 -7.64
N VAL A 143 5.17 12.43 -7.01
CA VAL A 143 5.07 13.89 -6.85
C VAL A 143 6.26 14.48 -6.08
N TRP A 144 6.80 13.76 -5.09
CA TRP A 144 7.98 14.22 -4.34
C TRP A 144 9.22 14.26 -5.23
N GLU A 145 9.45 13.22 -6.03
CA GLU A 145 10.56 13.20 -6.97
C GLU A 145 10.43 14.31 -8.01
N GLU A 146 9.23 14.54 -8.54
CA GLU A 146 8.98 15.63 -9.48
C GLU A 146 9.31 17.01 -8.88
N VAL A 147 8.91 17.27 -7.63
CA VAL A 147 9.25 18.53 -6.95
C VAL A 147 10.76 18.65 -6.73
N ILE A 148 11.42 17.58 -6.30
CA ILE A 148 12.88 17.57 -6.06
C ILE A 148 13.65 17.72 -7.36
N ILE A 149 13.20 17.14 -8.47
CA ILE A 149 13.89 17.24 -9.77
C ILE A 149 13.65 18.63 -10.37
N HIS A 150 12.40 19.11 -10.41
CA HIS A 150 12.04 20.31 -11.16
C HIS A 150 12.17 21.64 -10.41
N SER A 151 12.38 21.63 -9.09
CA SER A 151 12.66 22.89 -8.40
C SER A 151 13.95 23.56 -8.95
N PRO A 152 14.17 24.87 -8.78
CA PRO A 152 15.41 25.50 -9.24
C PRO A 152 16.62 25.18 -8.32
N PRO A 153 17.85 24.96 -8.82
CA PRO A 153 19.04 24.66 -7.99
C PRO A 153 19.34 25.70 -6.89
N ARG A 154 18.91 26.95 -7.07
CA ARG A 154 19.01 28.03 -6.08
C ARG A 154 18.08 27.87 -4.86
N VAL A 155 17.14 26.92 -4.89
CA VAL A 155 16.19 26.67 -3.80
C VAL A 155 16.77 25.62 -2.87
N THR A 156 16.96 25.98 -1.59
CA THR A 156 17.37 25.06 -0.53
C THR A 156 16.22 24.12 -0.17
N LEU A 157 16.49 22.81 -0.19
CA LEU A 157 15.54 21.78 0.19
C LEU A 157 15.73 21.38 1.65
N VAL A 158 14.63 21.28 2.38
CA VAL A 158 14.58 20.75 3.75
C VAL A 158 13.66 19.54 3.77
N CYS A 159 14.24 18.36 3.67
CA CYS A 159 13.51 17.11 3.61
C CYS A 159 13.42 16.50 5.02
N LEU A 160 12.20 16.37 5.56
CA LEU A 160 11.98 15.74 6.87
C LEU A 160 11.44 14.33 6.68
N SER A 161 12.06 13.35 7.34
CA SER A 161 11.70 11.94 7.19
C SER A 161 11.64 11.22 8.53
N ALA A 162 10.86 10.14 8.57
CA ALA A 162 11.04 9.10 9.58
C ALA A 162 12.40 8.39 9.37
N THR A 163 12.80 7.55 10.32
CA THR A 163 14.06 6.80 10.23
C THR A 163 14.01 5.78 9.09
N VAL A 164 14.81 6.03 8.05
CA VAL A 164 14.99 5.15 6.88
C VAL A 164 16.44 4.69 6.81
N SER A 165 16.67 3.43 6.41
CA SER A 165 18.00 2.80 6.44
C SER A 165 18.93 3.28 5.32
N ASN A 166 18.39 3.89 4.27
CA ASN A 166 19.14 4.39 3.12
C ASN A 166 19.02 5.93 2.98
N ALA A 167 18.99 6.64 4.11
CA ALA A 167 18.94 8.10 4.13
C ALA A 167 20.15 8.73 3.42
N GLU A 168 21.35 8.15 3.56
CA GLU A 168 22.56 8.64 2.88
C GLU A 168 22.44 8.51 1.36
N GLU A 169 22.06 7.32 0.86
CA GLU A 169 21.79 7.08 -0.58
C GLU A 169 20.78 8.10 -1.13
N PHE A 170 19.74 8.42 -0.36
CA PHE A 170 18.74 9.40 -0.78
C PHE A 170 19.28 10.84 -0.77
N ALA A 171 20.08 11.22 0.21
CA ALA A 171 20.75 12.53 0.23
C ALA A 171 21.78 12.68 -0.90
N ASP A 172 22.50 11.61 -1.23
CA ASP A 172 23.45 11.58 -2.35
C ASP A 172 22.74 11.75 -3.69
N TRP A 173 21.58 11.12 -3.85
CA TRP A 173 20.73 11.33 -5.02
C TRP A 173 20.27 12.80 -5.12
N ILE A 174 19.76 13.39 -4.04
CA ILE A 174 19.38 14.81 -4.03
C ILE A 174 20.61 15.67 -4.36
N SER A 175 21.78 15.33 -3.82
CA SER A 175 23.03 16.04 -4.10
C SER A 175 23.42 16.01 -5.57
N THR A 176 23.24 14.85 -6.21
CA THR A 176 23.50 14.65 -7.64
C THR A 176 22.57 15.50 -8.50
N VAL A 177 21.29 15.58 -8.13
CA VAL A 177 20.28 16.29 -8.93
C VAL A 177 20.29 17.80 -8.65
N ARG A 178 20.60 18.22 -7.41
CA ARG A 178 20.30 19.57 -6.89
C ARG A 178 21.44 20.31 -6.23
N GLY A 179 22.58 19.67 -6.04
CA GLY A 179 23.71 20.23 -5.31
C GLY A 179 23.71 19.85 -3.83
N ASP A 180 24.80 20.21 -3.15
CA ASP A 180 25.19 19.70 -1.83
C ASP A 180 24.03 19.59 -0.82
N THR A 181 23.76 18.35 -0.39
CA THR A 181 22.70 18.00 0.55
C THR A 181 23.27 17.17 1.70
N ALA A 182 23.14 17.69 2.92
CA ALA A 182 23.60 17.01 4.13
C ALA A 182 22.60 15.94 4.60
N ALA A 183 23.06 14.71 4.77
CA ALA A 183 22.32 13.66 5.48
C ALA A 183 22.46 13.82 7.00
N ILE A 184 21.37 14.15 7.69
CA ILE A 184 21.30 14.28 9.14
C ILE A 184 20.46 13.13 9.70
N ILE A 185 21.15 12.11 10.21
CA ILE A 185 20.52 10.90 10.74
C ILE A 185 20.56 10.93 12.27
N GLU A 186 19.41 10.67 12.88
CA GLU A 186 19.23 10.42 14.30
C GLU A 186 18.42 9.12 14.46
N GLU A 187 18.92 8.18 15.25
CA GLU A 187 18.25 6.89 15.47
C GLU A 187 17.62 6.80 16.86
N ARG A 188 18.04 7.67 17.79
CA ARG A 188 17.56 7.64 19.17
C ARG A 188 16.24 8.36 19.27
N ARG A 189 15.29 7.68 19.90
CA ARG A 189 13.99 8.25 20.23
C ARG A 189 14.10 9.11 21.49
N PRO A 190 13.45 10.29 21.55
CA PRO A 190 13.49 11.14 22.76
C PRO A 190 12.85 10.48 23.98
N VAL A 191 11.79 9.71 23.76
CA VAL A 191 11.07 8.96 24.80
C VAL A 191 11.24 7.47 24.52
N ALA A 192 11.79 6.74 25.50
CA ALA A 192 11.99 5.30 25.38
C ALA A 192 10.65 4.58 25.13
N LEU A 193 10.69 3.43 24.46
CA LEU A 193 9.49 2.67 24.12
C LEU A 193 9.55 1.27 24.75
N ASN A 194 8.59 0.98 25.62
CA ASN A 194 8.35 -0.36 26.15
C ASN A 194 7.43 -1.12 25.20
N GLN A 195 7.97 -2.16 24.58
CA GLN A 195 7.21 -3.09 23.73
C GLN A 195 6.57 -4.15 24.63
N LEU A 196 5.25 -4.23 24.65
CA LEU A 196 4.45 -5.10 25.50
C LEU A 196 3.55 -6.00 24.64
N TYR A 197 3.29 -7.20 25.15
CA TYR A 197 2.43 -8.20 24.56
C TYR A 197 1.32 -8.56 25.55
N LEU A 198 0.06 -8.39 25.15
CA LEU A 198 -1.08 -8.63 26.01
C LEU A 198 -1.90 -9.83 25.53
N VAL A 199 -2.09 -10.81 26.42
CA VAL A 199 -2.82 -12.04 26.12
C VAL A 199 -3.75 -12.44 27.27
N GLY A 200 -4.98 -12.84 26.95
CA GLY A 200 -5.88 -13.44 27.93
C GLY A 200 -5.67 -14.95 28.02
N ASP A 201 -5.61 -15.50 29.23
CA ASP A 201 -5.55 -16.95 29.48
C ASP A 201 -6.79 -17.42 30.25
N ARG A 202 -7.64 -18.20 29.57
CA ARG A 202 -8.87 -18.76 30.17
C ARG A 202 -8.61 -19.71 31.33
N ARG A 203 -7.40 -20.27 31.44
CA ARG A 203 -7.07 -21.18 32.54
C ARG A 203 -6.78 -20.44 33.84
N SER A 204 -6.09 -19.31 33.73
CA SER A 204 -5.74 -18.47 34.88
C SER A 204 -6.77 -17.37 35.13
N GLU A 205 -7.74 -17.19 34.24
CA GLU A 205 -8.74 -16.11 34.26
C GLU A 205 -8.07 -14.74 34.42
N ARG A 206 -6.91 -14.57 33.78
CA ARG A 206 -6.06 -13.38 33.89
C ARG A 206 -5.60 -12.90 32.53
N LEU A 207 -5.40 -11.59 32.45
CA LEU A 207 -4.62 -10.95 31.40
C LEU A 207 -3.14 -10.96 31.76
N HIS A 208 -2.31 -11.41 30.83
CA HIS A 208 -0.84 -11.38 30.95
C HIS A 208 -0.31 -10.23 30.10
N LEU A 209 0.18 -9.17 30.74
CA LEU A 209 0.90 -8.07 30.11
C LEU A 209 2.40 -8.32 30.23
N LEU A 210 3.02 -8.80 29.16
CA LEU A 210 4.41 -9.26 29.16
C LEU A 210 5.29 -8.34 28.32
N PRO A 211 6.54 -8.04 28.72
CA PRO A 211 7.51 -7.42 27.83
C PRO A 211 7.70 -8.28 26.57
N THR A 212 7.76 -7.67 25.39
CA THR A 212 8.08 -8.38 24.14
C THR A 212 9.52 -8.88 24.14
N PHE A 213 10.42 -8.14 24.81
CA PHE A 213 11.84 -8.49 24.92
C PHE A 213 12.27 -8.57 26.38
N VAL A 214 13.12 -9.55 26.67
CA VAL A 214 13.88 -9.70 27.92
C VAL A 214 15.34 -9.86 27.51
N ASP A 215 16.23 -9.01 28.03
CA ASP A 215 17.66 -8.99 27.67
C ASP A 215 17.93 -8.92 26.15
N GLY A 216 17.10 -8.15 25.41
CA GLY A 216 17.21 -7.98 23.97
C GLY A 216 16.78 -9.20 23.14
N ARG A 217 16.25 -10.25 23.77
CA ARG A 217 15.73 -11.45 23.09
C ARG A 217 14.21 -11.55 23.23
N PRO A 218 13.51 -12.21 22.29
CA PRO A 218 12.07 -12.44 22.42
C PRO A 218 11.73 -13.13 23.74
N ASN A 219 10.70 -12.63 24.44
CA ASN A 219 10.34 -13.11 25.77
C ASN A 219 9.99 -14.63 25.76
N PRO A 220 10.72 -15.47 26.52
CA PRO A 220 10.49 -16.91 26.55
C PRO A 220 9.15 -17.30 27.17
N GLU A 221 8.62 -16.50 28.11
CA GLU A 221 7.32 -16.75 28.74
C GLU A 221 6.17 -16.56 27.74
N ALA A 222 6.21 -15.48 26.96
CA ALA A 222 5.22 -15.24 25.90
C ALA A 222 5.26 -16.37 24.85
N ALA A 223 6.46 -16.81 24.46
CA ALA A 223 6.63 -17.95 23.55
C ALA A 223 6.11 -19.28 24.15
N ALA A 224 6.34 -19.51 25.45
CA ALA A 224 5.87 -20.71 26.15
C ALA A 224 4.34 -20.75 26.29
N LEU A 225 3.70 -19.63 26.61
CA LEU A 225 2.25 -19.50 26.66
C LEU A 225 1.61 -19.87 25.32
N GLU A 226 2.17 -19.37 24.21
CA GLU A 226 1.68 -19.66 22.88
C GLU A 226 1.90 -21.14 22.50
N ALA A 227 3.12 -21.67 22.74
CA ALA A 227 3.45 -23.07 22.46
C ALA A 227 2.57 -24.07 23.23
N ALA A 228 2.21 -23.75 24.48
CA ALA A 228 1.30 -24.56 25.29
C ALA A 228 -0.12 -24.67 24.71
N THR A 229 -0.46 -23.83 23.73
CA THR A 229 -1.78 -23.78 23.08
C THR A 229 -1.83 -24.60 21.78
N ALA A 230 -0.67 -24.89 21.17
CA ALA A 230 -0.54 -25.65 19.91
C ALA A 230 -0.70 -27.19 20.08
N GLY A 231 -0.72 -27.71 21.31
CA GLY A 231 -0.73 -29.15 21.61
C GLY A 231 -2.10 -29.85 21.69
N GLY A 232 -3.19 -29.24 21.20
CA GLY A 232 -4.55 -29.78 21.35
C GLY A 232 -4.86 -30.98 20.43
N ARG A 233 -5.46 -32.06 20.97
CA ARG A 233 -6.01 -33.18 20.18
C ARG A 233 -7.14 -32.69 19.23
N PRO A 234 -7.27 -33.24 18.01
CA PRO A 234 -8.36 -32.88 17.10
C PRO A 234 -9.71 -33.28 17.71
N GLY A 235 -10.61 -32.31 17.94
CA GLY A 235 -12.00 -32.58 18.36
C GLY A 235 -12.56 -31.79 19.56
N ARG A 236 -11.83 -30.88 20.21
CA ARG A 236 -12.40 -29.96 21.22
C ARG A 236 -12.07 -28.48 20.93
N PRO A 237 -13.07 -27.59 20.76
CA PRO A 237 -12.83 -26.23 20.31
C PRO A 237 -12.96 -25.22 21.46
N ARG A 238 -11.92 -25.03 22.28
CA ARG A 238 -11.68 -23.73 22.95
C ARG A 238 -10.18 -23.54 23.09
N SER A 239 -9.63 -22.57 22.36
CA SER A 239 -8.24 -22.15 22.54
C SER A 239 -8.07 -21.66 23.99
N ARG A 240 -7.04 -22.14 24.69
CA ARG A 240 -6.71 -21.72 26.06
C ARG A 240 -6.52 -20.20 26.13
N LEU A 241 -5.85 -19.65 25.13
CA LEU A 241 -5.62 -18.23 25.00
C LEU A 241 -6.77 -17.53 24.25
N TYR A 242 -6.94 -16.26 24.54
CA TYR A 242 -7.86 -15.38 23.81
C TYR A 242 -7.26 -13.99 23.62
N ALA A 243 -7.74 -13.32 22.58
CA ALA A 243 -7.50 -11.90 22.40
C ALA A 243 -8.36 -11.19 23.45
N PRO A 244 -7.78 -10.37 24.34
CA PRO A 244 -8.51 -9.64 25.37
C PRO A 244 -9.67 -8.83 24.78
N TRP A 245 -10.75 -8.68 25.56
CA TRP A 245 -11.86 -7.80 25.19
C TRP A 245 -11.42 -6.34 25.28
N ARG A 246 -12.05 -5.46 24.50
CA ARG A 246 -11.61 -4.06 24.41
C ARG A 246 -11.75 -3.32 25.74
N SER A 247 -12.82 -3.56 26.48
CA SER A 247 -13.03 -3.09 27.85
C SER A 247 -11.92 -3.56 28.78
N GLU A 248 -11.60 -4.85 28.80
CA GLU A 248 -10.50 -5.39 29.63
C GLU A 248 -9.14 -4.76 29.31
N VAL A 249 -8.87 -4.45 28.03
CA VAL A 249 -7.64 -3.73 27.66
C VAL A 249 -7.65 -2.31 28.21
N VAL A 250 -8.77 -1.60 28.07
CA VAL A 250 -8.90 -0.22 28.57
C VAL A 250 -8.73 -0.18 30.09
N ASP A 251 -9.42 -1.06 30.82
CA ASP A 251 -9.31 -1.17 32.28
C ASP A 251 -7.87 -1.48 32.68
N ARG A 252 -7.23 -2.44 31.98
CA ARG A 252 -5.84 -2.80 32.27
C ARG A 252 -4.87 -1.65 32.03
N LEU A 253 -5.10 -0.83 31.01
CA LEU A 253 -4.27 0.36 30.77
C LEU A 253 -4.50 1.44 31.81
N ASP A 254 -5.71 1.60 32.32
CA ASP A 254 -6.01 2.56 33.38
C ASP A 254 -5.35 2.14 34.71
N GLU A 255 -5.49 0.86 35.08
CA GLU A 255 -4.83 0.26 36.26
C GLU A 255 -3.31 0.49 36.27
N GLU A 256 -2.67 0.36 35.11
CA GLU A 256 -1.23 0.51 34.94
C GLU A 256 -0.81 1.98 34.68
N SER A 257 -1.73 2.94 34.81
CA SER A 257 -1.49 4.36 34.53
C SER A 257 -0.92 4.61 33.12
N MET A 258 -1.35 3.81 32.14
CA MET A 258 -0.88 3.84 30.75
C MET A 258 -1.74 4.73 29.84
N LEU A 259 -2.80 5.37 30.36
CA LEU A 259 -3.62 6.34 29.64
C LEU A 259 -2.97 7.74 29.59
N PRO A 260 -3.25 8.57 28.55
CA PRO A 260 -4.15 8.31 27.42
C PRO A 260 -3.56 7.37 26.37
N ALA A 261 -4.42 6.64 25.66
CA ALA A 261 -4.01 5.63 24.69
C ALA A 261 -4.68 5.80 23.31
N ILE A 262 -3.91 5.51 22.26
CA ILE A 262 -4.44 5.32 20.90
C ILE A 262 -4.53 3.83 20.61
N TYR A 263 -5.74 3.36 20.30
CA TYR A 263 -6.03 1.97 20.03
C TYR A 263 -6.26 1.76 18.53
N PHE A 264 -5.28 1.17 17.84
CA PHE A 264 -5.34 0.99 16.39
C PHE A 264 -6.17 -0.23 15.96
N ILE A 265 -7.18 0.05 15.14
CA ILE A 265 -8.09 -0.92 14.51
C ILE A 265 -8.17 -0.61 13.01
N PHE A 266 -7.86 -1.58 12.14
CA PHE A 266 -7.81 -1.35 10.67
C PHE A 266 -9.18 -1.37 9.98
N SER A 267 -10.27 -1.08 10.70
CA SER A 267 -11.62 -0.98 10.15
C SER A 267 -12.36 0.17 10.83
N ARG A 268 -13.00 1.02 10.02
CA ARG A 268 -13.74 2.22 10.46
C ARG A 268 -14.94 1.84 11.31
N ALA A 269 -15.81 0.98 10.76
CA ALA A 269 -16.95 0.45 11.49
C ALA A 269 -16.53 -0.23 12.80
N ALA A 270 -15.37 -0.92 12.80
CA ALA A 270 -14.85 -1.56 14.00
C ALA A 270 -14.33 -0.57 15.06
N CYS A 271 -13.91 0.65 14.68
CA CYS A 271 -13.62 1.74 15.61
C CYS A 271 -14.90 2.23 16.29
N ASP A 272 -15.97 2.45 15.51
CA ASP A 272 -17.28 2.84 16.07
C ASP A 272 -17.87 1.73 16.96
N ASP A 273 -17.76 0.48 16.53
CA ASP A 273 -18.15 -0.70 17.31
C ASP A 273 -17.36 -0.79 18.62
N ALA A 274 -16.08 -0.41 18.61
CA ALA A 274 -15.24 -0.45 19.80
C ALA A 274 -15.73 0.52 20.87
N VAL A 275 -16.08 1.75 20.48
CA VAL A 275 -16.68 2.73 21.40
C VAL A 275 -17.98 2.18 21.97
N ARG A 276 -18.88 1.66 21.12
CA ARG A 276 -20.16 1.08 21.55
C ARG A 276 -19.98 -0.08 22.51
N GLN A 277 -19.09 -1.02 22.21
CA GLN A 277 -18.80 -2.15 23.10
C GLN A 277 -18.31 -1.71 24.48
N CYS A 278 -17.38 -0.75 24.53
CA CYS A 278 -16.91 -0.21 25.81
C CYS A 278 -18.02 0.51 26.60
N LEU A 279 -18.92 1.23 25.92
CA LEU A 279 -20.07 1.86 26.57
C LEU A 279 -21.06 0.82 27.11
N ASP A 280 -21.35 -0.22 26.33
CA ASP A 280 -22.23 -1.33 26.73
C ASP A 280 -21.66 -2.10 27.94
N ASP A 281 -20.33 -2.22 28.01
CA ASP A 281 -19.59 -2.79 29.14
C ASP A 281 -19.47 -1.82 30.34
N GLY A 282 -19.98 -0.59 30.23
CA GLY A 282 -20.05 0.39 31.32
C GLY A 282 -18.78 1.22 31.54
N VAL A 283 -17.83 1.22 30.59
CA VAL A 283 -16.58 2.00 30.70
C VAL A 283 -16.88 3.50 30.75
N ARG A 284 -16.35 4.18 31.77
CA ARG A 284 -16.42 5.64 31.92
C ARG A 284 -15.16 6.17 32.59
N LEU A 285 -14.41 6.98 31.84
CA LEU A 285 -13.07 7.47 32.21
C LEU A 285 -13.05 8.98 32.53
N THR A 286 -14.22 9.59 32.69
CA THR A 286 -14.40 11.05 32.83
C THR A 286 -15.18 11.42 34.08
N THR A 287 -14.82 12.57 34.62
CA THR A 287 -15.54 13.25 35.70
C THR A 287 -16.73 14.06 35.18
N PRO A 288 -17.67 14.47 36.05
CA PRO A 288 -18.76 15.38 35.66
C PRO A 288 -18.30 16.72 35.08
N GLU A 289 -17.15 17.25 35.51
CA GLU A 289 -16.59 18.51 35.00
C GLU A 289 -15.99 18.32 33.61
N GLU A 290 -15.17 17.29 33.41
CA GLU A 290 -14.62 16.97 32.09
C GLU A 290 -15.74 16.76 31.06
N ARG A 291 -16.87 16.15 31.46
CA ARG A 291 -18.04 16.01 30.57
C ARG A 291 -18.62 17.33 30.09
N ARG A 292 -18.73 18.33 30.98
CA ARG A 292 -19.19 19.67 30.59
C ARG A 292 -18.24 20.31 29.59
N GLN A 293 -16.94 20.17 29.81
CA GLN A 293 -15.91 20.71 28.92
C GLN A 293 -15.92 20.02 27.55
N ILE A 294 -16.03 18.69 27.52
CA ILE A 294 -16.17 17.90 26.29
C ILE A 294 -17.39 18.35 25.50
N ARG A 295 -18.54 18.51 26.17
CA ARG A 295 -19.78 18.97 25.53
C ARG A 295 -19.63 20.37 24.93
N ALA A 296 -19.04 21.31 25.66
CA ALA A 296 -18.80 22.66 25.15
C ALA A 296 -17.90 22.67 23.90
N ILE A 297 -16.83 21.86 23.89
CA ILE A 297 -15.96 21.71 22.71
C ILE A 297 -16.72 21.09 21.54
N ALA A 298 -17.49 20.03 21.79
CA ALA A 298 -18.26 19.34 20.78
C ALA A 298 -19.34 20.25 20.16
N GLU A 299 -20.10 20.98 20.98
CA GLU A 299 -21.13 21.94 20.56
C GLU A 299 -20.53 23.08 19.72
N ALA A 300 -19.42 23.68 20.16
CA ALA A 300 -18.73 24.72 19.39
C ALA A 300 -18.25 24.23 18.02
N LYS A 301 -17.80 22.98 17.92
CA LYS A 301 -17.34 22.40 16.65
C LYS A 301 -18.45 22.10 15.66
N VAL A 302 -19.68 21.89 16.13
CA VAL A 302 -20.82 21.51 15.28
C VAL A 302 -21.83 22.64 15.09
N GLU A 303 -21.56 23.84 15.59
CA GLU A 303 -22.45 25.01 15.53
C GLU A 303 -22.97 25.32 14.12
N ALA A 304 -22.16 25.06 13.09
CA ALA A 304 -22.51 25.28 11.69
C ALA A 304 -23.45 24.20 11.08
N LEU A 305 -23.80 23.15 11.82
CA LEU A 305 -24.60 22.03 11.32
C LEU A 305 -26.05 22.11 11.81
N SER A 306 -26.99 21.71 10.96
CA SER A 306 -28.40 21.65 11.33
C SER A 306 -28.71 20.46 12.26
N ASP A 307 -29.78 20.57 13.06
CA ASP A 307 -30.24 19.46 13.92
C ASP A 307 -30.59 18.19 13.13
N ASP A 308 -31.07 18.35 11.89
CA ASP A 308 -31.38 17.24 11.00
C ASP A 308 -30.11 16.53 10.54
N ASP A 309 -29.08 17.29 10.16
CA ASP A 309 -27.77 16.72 9.81
C ASP A 309 -27.16 15.99 11.00
N LEU A 310 -27.18 16.61 12.20
CA LEU A 310 -26.62 16.02 13.42
C LEU A 310 -27.29 14.70 13.77
N ARG A 311 -28.60 14.59 13.58
CA ARG A 311 -29.35 13.35 13.83
C ARG A 311 -28.91 12.23 12.90
N VAL A 312 -28.79 12.53 11.61
CA VAL A 312 -28.39 11.54 10.58
C VAL A 312 -26.93 11.15 10.75
N LEU A 313 -26.08 12.08 11.18
CA LEU A 313 -24.66 11.84 11.50
C LEU A 313 -24.45 11.07 12.81
N GLY A 314 -25.51 10.77 13.57
CA GLY A 314 -25.41 10.00 14.82
C GLY A 314 -24.80 10.78 15.98
N TYR A 315 -24.95 12.11 16.00
CA TYR A 315 -24.34 13.01 16.99
C TYR A 315 -24.57 12.56 18.45
N GLY A 316 -25.79 12.15 18.81
CA GLY A 316 -26.11 11.76 20.19
C GLY A 316 -25.30 10.55 20.69
N ALA A 317 -25.17 9.51 19.86
CA ALA A 317 -24.39 8.32 20.20
C ALA A 317 -22.88 8.65 20.24
N TRP A 318 -22.41 9.45 19.29
CA TRP A 318 -21.03 9.93 19.24
C TRP A 318 -20.66 10.77 20.47
N LEU A 319 -21.49 11.73 20.86
CA LEU A 319 -21.28 12.58 22.03
C LEU A 319 -21.28 11.77 23.32
N THR A 320 -22.15 10.75 23.44
CA THR A 320 -22.18 9.86 24.60
C THR A 320 -20.86 9.13 24.80
N GLY A 321 -20.23 8.65 23.70
CA GLY A 321 -18.89 8.07 23.72
C GLY A 321 -17.84 9.06 24.19
N LEU A 322 -17.82 10.25 23.60
CA LEU A 322 -16.90 11.32 23.97
C LEU A 322 -17.02 11.68 25.45
N GLU A 323 -18.24 11.87 25.96
CA GLU A 323 -18.51 12.15 27.37
C GLU A 323 -18.11 11.00 28.30
N ALA A 324 -17.91 9.77 27.80
CA ALA A 324 -17.34 8.67 28.58
C ALA A 324 -15.79 8.65 28.56
N GLY A 325 -15.16 9.55 27.81
CA GLY A 325 -13.71 9.60 27.61
C GLY A 325 -13.22 8.71 26.48
N LEU A 326 -14.12 8.26 25.60
CA LEU A 326 -13.87 7.35 24.49
C LEU A 326 -14.15 8.05 23.16
N GLY A 327 -13.24 7.96 22.19
CA GLY A 327 -13.44 8.52 20.86
C GLY A 327 -13.15 7.52 19.76
N ALA A 328 -13.87 7.59 18.64
CA ALA A 328 -13.45 6.98 17.38
C ALA A 328 -12.70 8.02 16.53
N HIS A 329 -11.69 7.61 15.77
CA HIS A 329 -10.99 8.47 14.82
C HIS A 329 -10.67 7.73 13.51
N HIS A 330 -11.42 8.07 12.46
CA HIS A 330 -11.20 7.54 11.13
C HIS A 330 -11.75 8.48 10.06
N ALA A 331 -11.34 8.26 8.81
CA ALA A 331 -11.75 9.09 7.68
C ALA A 331 -13.25 9.05 7.34
N GLY A 332 -14.03 8.14 7.95
CA GLY A 332 -15.49 8.08 7.81
C GLY A 332 -16.25 9.08 8.70
N LEU A 333 -15.58 9.64 9.71
CA LEU A 333 -16.14 10.72 10.50
C LEU A 333 -16.09 12.04 9.72
N VAL A 334 -17.15 12.85 9.88
CA VAL A 334 -17.17 14.21 9.34
C VAL A 334 -16.09 15.06 10.02
N PRO A 335 -15.50 16.06 9.31
CA PRO A 335 -14.41 16.86 9.86
C PRO A 335 -14.71 17.53 11.22
N PRO A 336 -15.89 18.13 11.46
CA PRO A 336 -16.25 18.66 12.79
C PRO A 336 -16.10 17.63 13.93
N PHE A 337 -16.51 16.39 13.71
CA PHE A 337 -16.41 15.33 14.73
C PHE A 337 -14.96 14.91 14.97
N LYS A 338 -14.16 14.81 13.90
CA LYS A 338 -12.72 14.49 14.03
C LYS A 338 -11.98 15.58 14.80
N GLU A 339 -12.24 16.84 14.45
CA GLU A 339 -11.62 17.98 15.13
C GLU A 339 -12.03 18.07 16.60
N ALA A 340 -13.28 17.76 16.94
CA ALA A 340 -13.73 17.68 18.33
C ALA A 340 -13.02 16.56 19.11
N VAL A 341 -12.83 15.37 18.51
CA VAL A 341 -12.06 14.27 19.10
C VAL A 341 -10.59 14.68 19.29
N GLU A 342 -9.98 15.31 18.29
CA GLU A 342 -8.61 15.83 18.33
C GLU A 342 -8.41 16.87 19.43
N ALA A 343 -9.32 17.85 19.52
CA ALA A 343 -9.31 18.89 20.55
C ALA A 343 -9.49 18.30 21.96
N CYS A 344 -10.46 17.40 22.14
CA CYS A 344 -10.70 16.75 23.43
C CYS A 344 -9.53 15.86 23.85
N PHE A 345 -8.88 15.17 22.91
CA PHE A 345 -7.69 14.36 23.22
C PHE A 345 -6.47 15.23 23.56
N GLY A 346 -6.26 16.33 22.82
CA GLY A 346 -5.21 17.31 23.09
C GLY A 346 -5.36 17.98 24.45
N ALA A 347 -6.60 18.26 24.87
CA ALA A 347 -6.95 18.74 26.21
C ALA A 347 -6.92 17.65 27.30
N ALA A 348 -6.51 16.42 26.96
CA ALA A 348 -6.49 15.25 27.83
C ALA A 348 -7.87 14.87 28.43
N LEU A 349 -8.97 15.27 27.81
CA LEU A 349 -10.35 14.96 28.23
C LEU A 349 -10.78 13.56 27.75
N VAL A 350 -10.46 13.22 26.50
CA VAL A 350 -10.63 11.87 25.95
C VAL A 350 -9.40 11.04 26.28
N LYS A 351 -9.61 9.89 26.93
CA LYS A 351 -8.52 9.04 27.44
C LYS A 351 -8.17 7.90 26.47
N VAL A 352 -9.13 7.42 25.68
CA VAL A 352 -8.91 6.37 24.68
C VAL A 352 -9.49 6.78 23.33
N VAL A 353 -8.66 6.69 22.28
CA VAL A 353 -9.11 6.91 20.90
C VAL A 353 -8.93 5.63 20.09
N PHE A 354 -10.03 5.06 19.61
CA PHE A 354 -10.02 3.95 18.66
C PHE A 354 -9.84 4.49 17.25
N ALA A 355 -8.66 4.25 16.67
CA ALA A 355 -8.26 4.90 15.43
C ALA A 355 -7.88 3.92 14.32
N THR A 356 -8.14 4.31 13.07
CA THR A 356 -7.52 3.64 11.92
C THR A 356 -6.08 4.12 11.72
N GLU A 357 -5.31 3.41 10.88
CA GLU A 357 -3.92 3.76 10.52
C GLU A 357 -3.76 5.22 10.06
N THR A 358 -4.80 5.84 9.49
CA THR A 358 -4.74 7.24 9.04
C THR A 358 -4.35 8.23 10.13
N LEU A 359 -4.58 7.92 11.42
CA LEU A 359 -4.17 8.77 12.52
C LEU A 359 -2.65 8.74 12.76
N SER A 360 -1.96 7.66 12.39
CA SER A 360 -0.50 7.58 12.52
C SER A 360 0.21 8.56 11.60
N LEU A 361 -0.51 9.14 10.64
CA LEU A 361 -0.01 10.01 9.59
C LEU A 361 -0.16 11.49 9.97
N GLY A 362 0.92 12.12 10.44
CA GLY A 362 1.07 13.57 10.51
C GLY A 362 0.36 14.35 11.63
N ILE A 363 -0.82 13.96 12.12
CA ILE A 363 -1.56 14.79 13.12
C ILE A 363 -0.87 14.74 14.49
N ASN A 364 -0.70 15.89 15.16
CA ASN A 364 -0.04 15.96 16.48
C ASN A 364 -0.96 15.49 17.62
N MET A 365 -1.19 14.18 17.72
CA MET A 365 -1.85 13.52 18.85
C MET A 365 -0.90 12.51 19.52
N PRO A 366 0.06 12.95 20.33
CA PRO A 366 0.92 12.02 21.06
C PRO A 366 0.17 11.43 22.26
N ALA A 367 0.20 10.11 22.40
CA ALA A 367 -0.44 9.37 23.49
C ALA A 367 0.62 8.84 24.45
N ARG A 368 0.27 8.49 25.69
CA ARG A 368 1.21 7.74 26.55
C ARG A 368 1.42 6.33 26.01
N SER A 369 0.33 5.71 25.55
CA SER A 369 0.36 4.34 25.03
C SER A 369 -0.29 4.19 23.66
N VAL A 370 0.15 3.18 22.94
CA VAL A 370 -0.45 2.71 21.69
C VAL A 370 -0.81 1.25 21.84
N VAL A 371 -2.02 0.87 21.42
CA VAL A 371 -2.46 -0.52 21.32
C VAL A 371 -2.62 -0.90 19.86
N ILE A 372 -2.16 -2.09 19.47
CA ILE A 372 -2.33 -2.64 18.12
C ILE A 372 -3.14 -3.93 18.23
N GLU A 373 -4.41 -3.90 17.79
CA GLU A 373 -5.34 -5.04 17.90
C GLU A 373 -4.91 -6.23 17.04
N LYS A 374 -4.47 -5.94 15.82
CA LYS A 374 -4.10 -6.94 14.80
C LYS A 374 -2.84 -6.47 14.10
N LEU A 375 -2.04 -7.41 13.59
CA LEU A 375 -0.87 -7.13 12.75
C LEU A 375 -1.15 -7.39 11.27
N THR A 376 -2.41 -7.59 10.91
CA THR A 376 -2.85 -7.80 9.53
C THR A 376 -3.90 -6.77 9.14
N LYS A 377 -3.76 -6.21 7.95
CA LYS A 377 -4.72 -5.26 7.36
C LYS A 377 -5.20 -5.75 6.01
N PHE A 378 -6.36 -5.26 5.57
CA PHE A 378 -6.92 -5.59 4.27
C PHE A 378 -6.52 -4.51 3.25
N SER A 379 -5.81 -4.89 2.18
CA SER A 379 -5.34 -3.98 1.13
C SER A 379 -6.38 -3.70 0.03
N GLY A 380 -7.63 -4.13 0.22
CA GLY A 380 -8.68 -4.09 -0.82
C GLY A 380 -8.77 -5.41 -1.59
N GLU A 381 -7.66 -6.11 -1.76
CA GLU A 381 -7.62 -7.42 -2.42
C GLU A 381 -7.28 -8.58 -1.47
N ARG A 382 -6.37 -8.35 -0.52
CA ARG A 382 -5.83 -9.40 0.35
C ARG A 382 -5.57 -8.90 1.76
N HIS A 383 -5.51 -9.84 2.70
CA HIS A 383 -4.97 -9.55 4.02
C HIS A 383 -3.44 -9.62 3.96
N GLU A 384 -2.80 -8.52 4.31
CA GLU A 384 -1.35 -8.35 4.34
C GLU A 384 -0.89 -8.10 5.77
N THR A 385 0.32 -8.56 6.10
CA THR A 385 0.94 -8.28 7.40
C THR A 385 1.55 -6.89 7.37
N LEU A 386 1.47 -6.16 8.49
CA LEU A 386 2.12 -4.86 8.61
C LEU A 386 3.62 -4.98 8.32
N THR A 387 4.12 -4.01 7.59
CA THR A 387 5.56 -3.83 7.39
C THR A 387 6.21 -3.24 8.65
N ALA A 388 7.53 -3.36 8.76
CA ALA A 388 8.27 -2.73 9.85
C ALA A 388 8.07 -1.21 9.88
N GLY A 389 8.02 -0.55 8.72
CA GLY A 389 7.80 0.89 8.62
C GLY A 389 6.44 1.32 9.16
N GLU A 390 5.37 0.63 8.79
CA GLU A 390 4.01 0.89 9.29
C GLU A 390 3.94 0.66 10.81
N TYR A 391 4.56 -0.43 11.29
CA TYR A 391 4.63 -0.71 12.73
C TYR A 391 5.36 0.39 13.51
N THR A 392 6.50 0.88 13.01
CA THR A 392 7.24 1.99 13.63
C THR A 392 6.45 3.31 13.58
N GLN A 393 5.70 3.57 12.51
CA GLN A 393 4.83 4.75 12.43
C GLN A 393 3.70 4.72 13.48
N LEU A 394 3.06 3.57 13.67
CA LEU A 394 2.00 3.40 14.67
C LEU A 394 2.55 3.55 16.09
N THR A 395 3.60 2.79 16.42
CA THR A 395 4.21 2.79 17.77
C THR A 395 4.95 4.10 18.08
N GLY A 396 5.38 4.84 17.05
CA GLY A 396 6.00 6.16 17.18
C GLY A 396 5.11 7.22 17.86
N ARG A 397 3.81 6.96 18.00
CA ARG A 397 2.84 7.82 18.71
C ARG A 397 2.82 7.66 20.23
N ALA A 398 3.45 6.62 20.78
CA ALA A 398 3.43 6.32 22.22
C ALA A 398 4.57 7.00 22.99
N GLY A 399 4.30 7.83 23.97
CA GLY A 399 5.29 8.61 24.72
C GLY A 399 5.31 10.07 24.28
N ARG A 400 4.84 10.96 25.15
CA ARG A 400 4.79 12.41 24.93
C ARG A 400 6.09 13.04 25.42
N ARG A 401 6.82 13.69 24.51
CA ARG A 401 8.10 14.36 24.83
C ARG A 401 7.88 15.43 25.90
N GLY A 402 8.66 15.38 26.97
CA GLY A 402 8.59 16.33 28.08
C GLY A 402 7.47 16.05 29.10
N ILE A 403 6.66 15.00 28.89
CA ILE A 403 5.58 14.60 29.81
C ILE A 403 5.76 13.16 30.28
N ASP A 404 6.04 12.22 29.37
CA ASP A 404 6.23 10.81 29.70
C ASP A 404 7.72 10.45 29.71
N GLU A 405 8.16 9.70 30.71
CA GLU A 405 9.51 9.12 30.75
C GLU A 405 9.67 7.96 29.76
N VAL A 406 8.60 7.15 29.63
CA VAL A 406 8.52 5.98 28.77
C VAL A 406 7.16 5.93 28.10
N GLY A 407 7.14 5.59 26.82
CA GLY A 407 5.92 5.26 26.07
C GLY A 407 5.70 3.76 25.99
N HIS A 408 4.45 3.32 25.85
CA HIS A 408 4.12 1.89 25.78
C HIS A 408 3.49 1.52 24.44
N ALA A 409 3.97 0.46 23.82
CA ALA A 409 3.37 -0.13 22.62
C ALA A 409 2.89 -1.54 22.96
N VAL A 410 1.58 -1.73 23.01
CA VAL A 410 0.93 -2.98 23.42
C VAL A 410 0.38 -3.69 22.18
N VAL A 411 0.90 -4.88 21.87
CA VAL A 411 0.36 -5.74 20.81
C VAL A 411 -0.52 -6.81 21.41
N LEU A 412 -1.74 -6.95 20.90
CA LEU A 412 -2.67 -7.97 21.39
C LEU A 412 -2.39 -9.34 20.76
N TRP A 413 -2.60 -10.38 21.54
CA TRP A 413 -2.53 -11.76 21.06
C TRP A 413 -3.55 -12.03 19.97
N SER A 414 -3.11 -12.76 18.93
CA SER A 414 -3.98 -13.26 17.87
C SER A 414 -3.60 -14.69 17.54
N ARG A 415 -4.60 -15.53 17.25
CA ARG A 415 -4.38 -16.91 16.80
C ARG A 415 -3.69 -17.03 15.44
N PHE A 416 -3.62 -15.94 14.68
CA PHE A 416 -3.15 -15.94 13.29
C PHE A 416 -1.72 -15.43 13.13
N VAL A 417 -1.16 -14.80 14.16
CA VAL A 417 0.17 -14.19 14.12
C VAL A 417 0.97 -14.71 15.30
N ALA A 418 2.08 -15.39 15.01
CA ALA A 418 2.91 -15.96 16.05
C ALA A 418 3.70 -14.86 16.80
N PHE A 419 3.99 -15.07 18.07
CA PHE A 419 4.78 -14.15 18.88
C PHE A 419 6.17 -13.87 18.26
N SER A 420 6.77 -14.86 17.60
CA SER A 420 8.05 -14.66 16.88
C SER A 420 7.95 -13.64 15.75
N GLN A 421 6.79 -13.51 15.10
CA GLN A 421 6.54 -12.48 14.08
C GLN A 421 6.36 -11.11 14.73
N VAL A 422 5.66 -11.03 15.87
CA VAL A 422 5.52 -9.80 16.67
C VAL A 422 6.91 -9.27 17.06
N ALA A 423 7.75 -10.14 17.63
CA ALA A 423 9.12 -9.80 18.02
C ALA A 423 10.02 -9.44 16.83
N GLY A 424 9.80 -10.05 15.65
CA GLY A 424 10.48 -9.68 14.41
C GLY A 424 10.15 -8.27 13.95
N LEU A 425 8.88 -7.88 13.99
CA LEU A 425 8.44 -6.51 13.66
C LEU A 425 8.96 -5.50 14.69
N ALA A 426 8.83 -5.81 15.98
CA ALA A 426 9.26 -4.92 17.05
C ALA A 426 10.79 -4.72 17.15
N SER A 427 11.58 -5.64 16.59
CA SER A 427 13.04 -5.53 16.55
C SER A 427 13.56 -4.72 15.35
N THR A 428 12.78 -4.61 14.27
CA THR A 428 13.18 -3.88 13.06
C THR A 428 12.88 -2.38 13.22
N ARG A 429 13.92 -1.55 13.28
CA ARG A 429 13.79 -0.09 13.56
C ARG A 429 13.77 0.79 12.31
N THR A 430 14.29 0.30 11.19
CA THR A 430 14.48 1.08 9.96
C THR A 430 14.11 0.26 8.74
N TYR A 431 13.67 0.94 7.68
CA TYR A 431 13.34 0.34 6.37
C TYR A 431 13.96 1.16 5.24
N ALA A 432 14.19 0.52 4.09
CA ALA A 432 14.72 1.21 2.92
C ALA A 432 13.60 1.89 2.14
N LEU A 433 13.81 3.16 1.78
CA LEU A 433 12.93 3.93 0.92
C LEU A 433 12.97 3.38 -0.51
N THR A 434 11.81 3.14 -1.11
CA THR A 434 11.68 2.72 -2.51
C THR A 434 10.99 3.80 -3.33
N SER A 435 11.49 4.09 -4.53
CA SER A 435 10.83 4.99 -5.47
C SER A 435 9.54 4.37 -6.03
N SER A 436 8.49 5.17 -6.15
CA SER A 436 7.26 4.83 -6.87
C SER A 436 7.16 5.53 -8.24
N PHE A 437 8.22 6.18 -8.70
CA PHE A 437 8.20 7.05 -9.87
C PHE A 437 7.94 6.27 -11.16
N ARG A 438 6.92 6.69 -11.90
CA ARG A 438 6.53 6.12 -13.20
C ARG A 438 5.99 7.22 -14.11
N PRO A 439 6.25 7.17 -15.42
CA PRO A 439 5.66 8.11 -16.37
C PRO A 439 4.14 7.95 -16.43
N THR A 440 3.40 9.00 -16.04
CA THR A 440 1.94 9.09 -16.21
C THR A 440 1.58 9.88 -17.47
N TYR A 441 0.31 9.84 -17.90
CA TYR A 441 -0.15 10.58 -19.07
C TYR A 441 0.01 12.10 -18.89
N ASN A 442 -0.49 12.66 -17.79
CA ASN A 442 -0.31 14.07 -17.45
C ASN A 442 1.17 14.48 -17.33
N MET A 443 2.01 13.66 -16.68
CA MET A 443 3.45 13.93 -16.60
C MET A 443 4.07 13.97 -18.00
N THR A 444 3.76 12.99 -18.84
CA THR A 444 4.28 12.91 -20.22
C THR A 444 3.88 14.13 -21.03
N ALA A 445 2.60 14.54 -20.95
CA ALA A 445 2.12 15.74 -21.61
C ALA A 445 2.85 17.00 -21.12
N ASN A 446 3.04 17.16 -19.80
CA ASN A 446 3.75 18.32 -19.25
C ASN A 446 5.25 18.32 -19.60
N LEU A 447 5.89 17.16 -19.71
CA LEU A 447 7.29 17.06 -20.17
C LEU A 447 7.43 17.49 -21.62
N VAL A 448 6.56 17.00 -22.52
CA VAL A 448 6.53 17.40 -23.95
C VAL A 448 6.25 18.89 -24.09
N ARG A 449 5.32 19.43 -23.29
CA ARG A 449 4.94 20.86 -23.32
C ARG A 449 6.09 21.80 -23.00
N ARG A 450 6.98 21.40 -22.10
CA ARG A 450 7.94 22.33 -21.47
C ARG A 450 9.39 22.10 -21.87
N TYR A 451 9.76 20.88 -22.24
CA TYR A 451 11.14 20.50 -22.47
C TYR A 451 11.33 19.91 -23.88
N PRO A 452 12.49 20.15 -24.51
CA PRO A 452 12.91 19.39 -25.68
C PRO A 452 13.04 17.88 -25.37
N PRO A 453 12.99 17.00 -26.39
CA PRO A 453 13.02 15.54 -26.22
C PRO A 453 14.17 15.04 -25.33
N ASP A 454 15.39 15.45 -25.66
CA ASP A 454 16.59 14.99 -24.96
C ASP A 454 16.58 15.42 -23.48
N GLN A 455 16.08 16.63 -23.20
CA GLN A 455 15.96 17.14 -21.84
C GLN A 455 14.87 16.41 -21.05
N ALA A 456 13.72 16.09 -21.67
CA ALA A 456 12.67 15.30 -21.02
C ALA A 456 13.17 13.91 -20.64
N HIS A 457 13.89 13.23 -21.54
CA HIS A 457 14.49 11.92 -21.26
C HIS A 457 15.56 12.01 -20.18
N HIS A 458 16.39 13.05 -20.21
CA HIS A 458 17.40 13.30 -19.18
C HIS A 458 16.77 13.45 -17.79
N LEU A 459 15.67 14.21 -17.66
CA LEU A 459 14.98 14.43 -16.39
C LEU A 459 14.42 13.12 -15.78
N LEU A 460 13.94 12.19 -16.62
CA LEU A 460 13.50 10.87 -16.16
C LEU A 460 14.67 10.01 -15.65
N ASN A 461 15.84 10.16 -16.27
CA ASN A 461 17.06 9.47 -15.83
C ASN A 461 17.61 10.03 -14.51
N LEU A 462 17.19 11.24 -14.11
CA LEU A 462 17.52 11.82 -12.80
C LEU A 462 16.60 11.32 -11.68
N SER A 463 15.62 10.46 -11.96
CA SER A 463 14.74 9.90 -10.93
C SER A 463 15.50 9.04 -9.90
N PHE A 464 14.95 8.95 -8.69
CA PHE A 464 15.54 8.12 -7.64
C PHE A 464 15.48 6.64 -8.02
N ALA A 465 14.40 6.22 -8.70
CA ALA A 465 14.30 4.88 -9.28
C ALA A 465 15.48 4.55 -10.21
N GLN A 466 15.84 5.47 -11.12
CA GLN A 466 16.95 5.25 -12.05
C GLN A 466 18.30 5.28 -11.35
N TYR A 467 18.52 6.24 -10.44
CA TYR A 467 19.77 6.32 -9.64
C TYR A 467 20.08 5.01 -8.92
N ARG A 468 19.06 4.44 -8.25
CA ARG A 468 19.21 3.14 -7.59
C ARG A 468 19.41 2.00 -8.57
N ALA A 469 18.70 2.02 -9.70
CA ALA A 469 18.86 1.00 -10.73
C ALA A 469 20.28 1.00 -11.32
N ASP A 470 20.87 2.17 -11.53
CA ASP A 470 22.24 2.33 -12.04
C ASP A 470 23.28 1.85 -11.02
N ALA A 471 23.16 2.24 -9.75
CA ALA A 471 24.02 1.75 -8.67
C ALA A 471 23.94 0.22 -8.53
N ASP A 472 22.72 -0.32 -8.56
CA ASP A 472 22.47 -1.76 -8.53
C ASP A 472 23.02 -2.48 -9.79
N LEU A 473 23.00 -1.83 -10.95
CA LEU A 473 23.52 -2.38 -12.20
C LEU A 473 25.04 -2.50 -12.14
N VAL A 474 25.75 -1.49 -11.64
CA VAL A 474 27.21 -1.56 -11.39
C VAL A 474 27.55 -2.74 -10.48
N HIS A 475 26.79 -2.96 -9.40
CA HIS A 475 26.99 -4.10 -8.52
C HIS A 475 26.75 -5.45 -9.21
N LEU A 476 25.72 -5.54 -10.06
CA LEU A 476 25.42 -6.75 -10.84
C LEU A 476 26.48 -7.02 -11.91
N GLU A 477 26.99 -5.99 -12.58
CA GLU A 477 28.06 -6.10 -13.57
C GLU A 477 29.37 -6.54 -12.92
N ALA A 478 29.75 -5.93 -11.78
CA ALA A 478 30.91 -6.37 -11.02
C ALA A 478 30.74 -7.80 -10.47
N GLN A 479 29.53 -8.23 -10.13
CA GLN A 479 29.26 -9.63 -9.78
C GLN A 479 29.39 -10.54 -11.01
N LEU A 480 28.84 -10.13 -12.16
CA LEU A 480 28.92 -10.87 -13.41
C LEU A 480 30.38 -11.06 -13.85
N GLU A 481 31.19 -10.01 -13.80
CA GLU A 481 32.61 -10.06 -14.14
C GLU A 481 33.37 -11.02 -13.20
N ARG A 482 33.12 -10.95 -11.88
CA ARG A 482 33.69 -11.91 -10.91
C ARG A 482 33.28 -13.34 -11.20
N THR A 483 32.00 -13.58 -11.50
CA THR A 483 31.49 -14.91 -11.88
C THR A 483 32.10 -15.39 -13.19
N MET A 484 32.29 -14.51 -14.18
CA MET A 484 32.96 -14.82 -15.45
C MET A 484 34.43 -15.20 -15.25
N SER A 485 35.17 -14.46 -14.41
CA SER A 485 36.55 -14.81 -14.07
C SER A 485 36.62 -16.17 -13.38
N ALA A 486 35.78 -16.39 -12.37
CA ALA A 486 35.72 -17.67 -11.65
C ALA A 486 35.30 -18.84 -12.56
N LEU A 487 34.42 -18.59 -13.54
CA LEU A 487 34.04 -19.57 -14.56
C LEU A 487 35.23 -19.91 -15.46
N ALA A 488 36.01 -18.91 -15.88
CA ALA A 488 37.21 -19.12 -16.68
C ALA A 488 38.27 -19.95 -15.90
N ASP A 489 38.48 -19.67 -14.61
CA ASP A 489 39.35 -20.46 -13.74
C ASP A 489 38.87 -21.91 -13.60
N ALA A 490 37.57 -22.09 -13.34
CA ALA A 490 36.97 -23.41 -13.20
C ALA A 490 37.07 -24.23 -14.51
N ARG A 491 36.88 -23.59 -15.67
CA ARG A 491 37.08 -24.20 -16.99
C ARG A 491 38.54 -24.58 -17.23
N ARG A 492 39.50 -23.72 -16.88
CA ARG A 492 40.93 -24.05 -16.95
C ARG A 492 41.29 -25.24 -16.07
N ALA A 493 40.79 -25.28 -14.83
CA ALA A 493 41.02 -26.40 -13.92
C ALA A 493 40.31 -27.70 -14.35
N ALA A 494 39.24 -27.60 -15.14
CA ALA A 494 38.55 -28.73 -15.73
C ALA A 494 39.28 -29.31 -16.95
N ALA A 495 40.12 -28.52 -17.64
CA ALA A 495 40.89 -28.98 -18.77
C ALA A 495 41.80 -30.16 -18.39
N CYS A 496 41.79 -31.19 -19.23
CA CYS A 496 42.59 -32.39 -19.04
C CYS A 496 43.47 -32.62 -20.27
N ASP A 497 44.77 -32.80 -20.05
CA ASP A 497 45.73 -33.06 -21.13
C ASP A 497 45.46 -34.38 -21.88
N ARG A 498 44.58 -35.23 -21.33
CA ARG A 498 44.21 -36.54 -21.88
C ARG A 498 42.89 -36.51 -22.65
N GLY A 499 42.29 -35.36 -22.92
CA GLY A 499 41.08 -35.22 -23.75
C GLY A 499 39.97 -34.37 -23.12
N ASP A 500 38.84 -34.26 -23.81
CA ASP A 500 37.72 -33.40 -23.38
C ASP A 500 36.98 -34.00 -22.16
N ILE A 501 37.08 -33.33 -21.01
CA ILE A 501 36.38 -33.72 -19.78
C ILE A 501 34.85 -33.62 -19.93
N GLU A 502 34.34 -32.73 -20.76
CA GLU A 502 32.90 -32.56 -20.99
C GLU A 502 32.37 -33.63 -21.95
N GLU A 503 33.15 -34.02 -22.94
CA GLU A 503 32.89 -35.23 -23.72
C GLU A 503 32.87 -36.48 -22.83
N TYR A 504 33.88 -36.64 -21.98
CA TYR A 504 33.92 -37.72 -20.98
C TYR A 504 32.70 -37.67 -20.05
N ARG A 505 32.32 -36.51 -19.51
CA ARG A 505 31.13 -36.35 -18.67
C ARG A 505 29.84 -36.68 -19.42
N ARG A 506 29.73 -36.33 -20.70
CA ARG A 506 28.56 -36.64 -21.53
C ARG A 506 28.47 -38.13 -21.85
N LEU A 507 29.60 -38.79 -22.09
CA LEU A 507 29.69 -40.23 -22.34
C LEU A 507 29.51 -41.06 -21.05
N HIS A 508 30.10 -40.62 -19.94
CA HIS A 508 30.04 -41.30 -18.63
C HIS A 508 28.72 -41.00 -17.90
N GLY A 509 28.21 -39.77 -18.03
CA GLY A 509 26.88 -39.34 -17.57
C GLY A 509 25.73 -39.92 -18.40
N GLY A 510 26.02 -40.51 -19.58
CA GLY A 510 25.06 -41.27 -20.38
C GLY A 510 24.44 -42.50 -19.68
N ARG A 511 24.98 -42.90 -18.51
CA ARG A 511 24.35 -43.89 -17.61
C ARG A 511 23.33 -43.29 -16.62
N ARG A 512 23.11 -41.97 -16.58
CA ARG A 512 22.13 -41.29 -15.71
C ARG A 512 21.36 -40.14 -16.41
N GLY A 513 21.06 -40.28 -17.70
CA GLY A 513 20.25 -39.28 -18.42
C GLY A 513 20.06 -39.58 -19.90
N GLY A 514 19.25 -40.60 -20.22
CA GLY A 514 18.82 -40.87 -21.59
C GLY A 514 17.57 -40.07 -21.94
N ASN A 515 17.75 -38.84 -22.43
CA ASN A 515 16.95 -38.15 -23.46
C ASN A 515 17.01 -36.62 -23.30
N VAL A 516 18.14 -36.01 -23.65
CA VAL A 516 18.13 -34.69 -24.30
C VAL A 516 19.33 -34.61 -25.24
N ARG A 517 19.14 -35.02 -26.50
CA ARG A 517 19.88 -34.41 -27.62
C ARG A 517 19.03 -34.43 -28.87
N GLY A 518 18.86 -33.24 -29.44
CA GLY A 518 18.13 -33.00 -30.68
C GLY A 518 16.82 -32.26 -30.46
N GLY A 519 16.89 -30.96 -30.19
CA GLY A 519 15.72 -30.09 -30.11
C GLY A 519 16.15 -28.62 -30.15
N ASP A 520 15.81 -27.97 -31.25
CA ASP A 520 15.81 -26.52 -31.52
C ASP A 520 15.42 -25.67 -30.29
N PRO A 521 16.04 -24.49 -30.01
CA PRO A 521 15.80 -23.73 -28.77
C PRO A 521 14.40 -23.13 -28.59
N ASP A 522 13.50 -23.23 -29.57
CA ASP A 522 12.20 -22.52 -29.56
C ASP A 522 10.94 -23.42 -29.65
N GLY A 523 11.01 -24.70 -29.26
CA GLY A 523 9.81 -25.55 -29.28
C GLY A 523 9.78 -26.70 -28.26
N GLN A 524 9.35 -26.44 -27.02
CA GLN A 524 8.73 -27.49 -26.21
C GLN A 524 7.20 -27.49 -26.43
N PRO A 525 6.56 -28.66 -26.63
CA PRO A 525 5.11 -28.75 -26.58
C PRO A 525 4.67 -28.45 -25.14
N VAL A 526 4.11 -27.26 -24.94
CA VAL A 526 3.47 -26.88 -23.67
C VAL A 526 2.38 -27.91 -23.37
N SER A 527 2.61 -28.78 -22.40
CA SER A 527 1.51 -29.54 -21.80
C SER A 527 0.52 -28.54 -21.22
N ARG A 528 -0.77 -28.65 -21.57
CA ARG A 528 -1.77 -27.67 -21.18
C ARG A 528 -1.77 -27.54 -19.64
N PRO A 529 -1.79 -26.32 -19.07
CA PRO A 529 -1.80 -26.10 -17.61
C PRO A 529 -2.86 -26.93 -16.85
N ALA A 530 -3.97 -27.24 -17.51
CA ALA A 530 -5.03 -28.11 -16.99
C ALA A 530 -4.57 -29.55 -16.66
N GLU A 531 -3.71 -30.16 -17.48
CA GLU A 531 -3.27 -31.55 -17.28
C GLU A 531 -2.32 -31.69 -16.10
N ILE A 532 -1.47 -30.69 -15.86
CA ILE A 532 -0.58 -30.62 -14.69
C ILE A 532 -1.39 -30.36 -13.42
N GLN A 533 -2.40 -29.49 -13.48
CA GLN A 533 -3.30 -29.26 -12.35
C GLN A 533 -4.08 -30.51 -11.97
N ASP A 534 -4.57 -31.28 -12.95
CA ASP A 534 -5.27 -32.55 -12.72
C ASP A 534 -4.35 -33.62 -12.10
N ALA A 535 -3.07 -33.65 -12.49
CA ALA A 535 -2.08 -34.54 -11.89
C ALA A 535 -1.75 -34.14 -10.44
N LEU A 536 -1.53 -32.86 -10.18
CA LEU A 536 -1.31 -32.33 -8.82
C LEU A 536 -2.50 -32.58 -7.90
N ALA A 537 -3.71 -32.53 -8.44
CA ALA A 537 -4.94 -32.82 -7.71
C ALA A 537 -4.98 -34.26 -7.16
N ARG A 538 -4.24 -35.21 -7.76
CA ARG A 538 -4.21 -36.62 -7.37
C ARG A 538 -3.14 -36.95 -6.33
N ILE A 539 -2.18 -36.04 -6.10
CA ILE A 539 -1.10 -36.22 -5.12
C ILE A 539 -1.62 -36.03 -3.69
N ARG A 540 -1.15 -36.85 -2.75
CA ARG A 540 -1.57 -36.86 -1.34
C ARG A 540 -0.40 -36.61 -0.38
N PRO A 541 -0.66 -36.16 0.85
CA PRO A 541 0.37 -36.17 1.88
C PRO A 541 0.95 -37.57 2.09
N GLY A 542 2.27 -37.63 2.20
CA GLY A 542 3.09 -38.84 2.25
C GLY A 542 3.70 -39.19 0.90
N ASP A 543 3.14 -38.72 -0.22
CA ASP A 543 3.66 -39.05 -1.54
C ASP A 543 5.03 -38.40 -1.77
N VAL A 544 5.93 -39.12 -2.41
CA VAL A 544 7.26 -38.64 -2.77
C VAL A 544 7.25 -38.22 -4.23
N LEU A 545 7.71 -37.01 -4.51
CA LEU A 545 7.84 -36.46 -5.87
C LEU A 545 9.31 -36.23 -6.22
N MET A 546 9.61 -36.30 -7.51
CA MET A 546 10.90 -35.91 -8.09
C MET A 546 10.79 -34.51 -8.66
N LEU A 547 11.71 -33.62 -8.29
CA LEU A 547 11.78 -32.25 -8.82
C LEU A 547 13.00 -32.08 -9.72
N PRO A 548 12.83 -31.59 -10.97
CA PRO A 548 13.95 -31.28 -11.84
C PRO A 548 14.62 -29.95 -11.45
N GLY A 549 15.93 -29.95 -11.19
CA GLY A 549 16.73 -28.72 -11.03
C GLY A 549 16.73 -28.04 -9.63
N ALA A 550 17.45 -26.92 -9.56
CA ALA A 550 18.13 -26.35 -8.38
C ALA A 550 17.28 -25.77 -7.22
N VAL A 551 16.00 -26.11 -7.08
CA VAL A 551 15.17 -25.62 -5.95
C VAL A 551 15.14 -26.61 -4.77
N ALA A 552 15.44 -27.89 -5.02
CA ALA A 552 15.79 -28.86 -3.97
C ALA A 552 16.64 -30.05 -4.49
N GLY A 553 16.96 -30.10 -5.79
CA GLY A 553 17.91 -31.04 -6.38
C GLY A 553 17.67 -32.53 -6.07
N GLY A 554 16.45 -32.92 -5.70
CA GLY A 554 16.17 -34.28 -5.25
C GLY A 554 14.76 -34.52 -4.76
N ARG A 555 14.54 -35.73 -4.22
CA ARG A 555 13.26 -36.25 -3.70
C ARG A 555 12.65 -35.30 -2.68
N VAL A 556 11.35 -35.09 -2.78
CA VAL A 556 10.56 -34.35 -1.77
C VAL A 556 9.37 -35.18 -1.32
N ALA A 557 9.11 -35.19 -0.02
CA ALA A 557 7.91 -35.80 0.55
C ALA A 557 6.82 -34.73 0.69
N VAL A 558 5.66 -34.95 0.09
CA VAL A 558 4.50 -34.06 0.19
C VAL A 558 3.95 -34.13 1.61
N THR A 559 3.85 -32.98 2.26
CA THR A 559 3.39 -32.85 3.64
C THR A 559 2.03 -32.19 3.76
N THR A 560 1.58 -31.41 2.76
CA THR A 560 0.24 -30.80 2.74
C THR A 560 -0.26 -30.67 1.30
N THR A 561 -1.58 -30.72 1.11
CA THR A 561 -2.22 -30.44 -0.18
C THR A 561 -3.37 -29.45 0.03
N ALA A 562 -3.40 -28.37 -0.76
CA ALA A 562 -4.41 -27.33 -0.66
C ALA A 562 -5.01 -27.03 -2.04
N ARG A 563 -6.35 -27.05 -2.14
CA ARG A 563 -7.09 -26.68 -3.36
C ARG A 563 -7.78 -25.33 -3.15
N ARG A 564 -7.65 -24.41 -4.10
CA ARG A 564 -8.37 -23.12 -4.08
C ARG A 564 -9.60 -23.15 -5.01
N ARG A 565 -10.57 -22.26 -4.77
CA ARG A 565 -11.64 -21.97 -5.75
C ARG A 565 -10.98 -21.45 -7.04
N GLY A 566 -11.24 -22.12 -8.17
CA GLY A 566 -10.60 -21.83 -9.46
C GLY A 566 -9.61 -22.89 -9.96
N GLY A 567 -9.43 -24.02 -9.26
CA GLY A 567 -8.68 -25.18 -9.78
C GLY A 567 -7.17 -25.21 -9.47
N ASP A 568 -6.60 -24.14 -8.90
CA ASP A 568 -5.18 -24.11 -8.51
C ASP A 568 -4.91 -25.04 -7.31
N VAL A 569 -3.97 -25.98 -7.49
CA VAL A 569 -3.54 -26.97 -6.48
C VAL A 569 -2.13 -26.64 -6.01
N ARG A 570 -1.95 -26.52 -4.69
CA ARG A 570 -0.64 -26.30 -4.06
C ARG A 570 -0.27 -27.47 -3.16
N LEU A 571 0.98 -27.92 -3.28
CA LEU A 571 1.54 -28.97 -2.43
C LEU A 571 2.63 -28.36 -1.55
N GLY A 572 2.50 -28.47 -0.23
CA GLY A 572 3.65 -28.26 0.66
C GLY A 572 4.45 -29.55 0.75
N ALA A 573 5.77 -29.47 0.64
CA ALA A 573 6.65 -30.64 0.68
C ALA A 573 7.93 -30.36 1.48
N VAL A 574 8.59 -31.43 1.91
CA VAL A 574 9.87 -31.40 2.63
C VAL A 574 10.91 -32.17 1.82
N SER A 575 12.06 -31.55 1.60
CA SER A 575 13.21 -32.18 0.94
C SER A 575 14.07 -33.00 1.91
N VAL A 576 14.96 -33.82 1.35
CA VAL A 576 15.93 -34.62 2.10
C VAL A 576 16.86 -33.79 3.00
N ASP A 577 17.14 -32.54 2.64
CA ASP A 577 17.94 -31.57 3.39
C ASP A 577 17.10 -30.68 4.33
N THR A 578 15.88 -31.13 4.68
CA THR A 578 14.97 -30.47 5.65
C THR A 578 14.42 -29.10 5.22
N ARG A 579 14.53 -28.72 3.94
CA ARG A 579 13.88 -27.50 3.43
C ARG A 579 12.40 -27.75 3.21
N LYS A 580 11.57 -26.76 3.56
CA LYS A 580 10.16 -26.73 3.17
C LYS A 580 10.05 -26.04 1.82
N VAL A 581 9.34 -26.66 0.89
CA VAL A 581 9.06 -26.11 -0.44
C VAL A 581 7.56 -26.13 -0.69
N THR A 582 7.07 -25.14 -1.43
CA THR A 582 5.69 -25.11 -1.92
C THR A 582 5.71 -25.28 -3.42
N LEU A 583 4.99 -26.28 -3.92
CA LEU A 583 4.97 -26.69 -5.31
C LEU A 583 3.62 -26.33 -5.95
N ARG A 584 3.66 -25.82 -7.17
CA ARG A 584 2.54 -25.37 -8.01
C ARG A 584 2.68 -25.97 -9.41
N ALA A 585 1.64 -25.82 -10.24
CA ALA A 585 1.68 -26.30 -11.62
C ALA A 585 2.87 -25.75 -12.43
N ALA A 586 3.27 -24.50 -12.20
CA ALA A 586 4.41 -23.86 -12.87
C ALA A 586 5.78 -24.46 -12.49
N ASP A 587 5.86 -25.22 -11.39
CA ASP A 587 7.10 -25.84 -10.93
C ASP A 587 7.37 -27.19 -11.61
N PHE A 588 6.45 -27.66 -12.47
CA PHE A 588 6.56 -28.91 -13.19
C PHE A 588 6.51 -28.68 -14.70
N PRO A 589 7.52 -29.13 -15.46
CA PRO A 589 7.49 -29.07 -16.93
C PRO A 589 6.53 -30.09 -17.55
N THR A 590 6.18 -31.15 -16.81
CA THR A 590 5.24 -32.22 -17.21
C THR A 590 4.39 -32.66 -16.01
N PRO A 591 3.22 -33.29 -16.21
CA PRO A 591 2.33 -33.69 -15.11
C PRO A 591 3.03 -34.65 -14.11
N PRO A 592 3.19 -34.26 -12.83
CA PRO A 592 3.98 -35.04 -11.87
C PRO A 592 3.25 -36.31 -11.40
N ARG A 593 4.02 -37.35 -11.07
CA ARG A 593 3.53 -38.59 -10.46
C ARG A 593 4.27 -38.90 -9.17
N ALA A 594 3.57 -39.48 -8.20
CA ALA A 594 4.18 -39.98 -6.97
C ALA A 594 5.09 -41.17 -7.28
N VAL A 595 6.38 -41.08 -6.94
CA VAL A 595 7.38 -42.13 -7.15
C VAL A 595 7.47 -43.11 -5.98
N ALA A 596 7.06 -42.67 -4.80
CA ALA A 596 6.99 -43.50 -3.60
C ALA A 596 6.05 -42.87 -2.56
N ARG A 597 5.99 -43.46 -1.38
CA ARG A 597 5.27 -42.91 -0.23
C ARG A 597 6.07 -43.09 1.04
N VAL A 598 6.15 -42.05 1.85
CA VAL A 598 6.67 -42.09 3.23
C VAL A 598 5.52 -42.03 4.23
N GLU A 599 5.67 -42.73 5.34
CA GLU A 599 4.82 -42.51 6.50
C GLU A 599 5.19 -41.17 7.15
N LEU A 600 4.19 -40.31 7.32
CA LEU A 600 4.39 -39.00 7.93
C LEU A 600 4.31 -39.11 9.46
N PRO A 601 5.17 -38.38 10.20
CA PRO A 601 5.23 -38.47 11.65
C PRO A 601 3.90 -38.14 12.34
N VAL A 602 3.65 -38.80 13.47
CA VAL A 602 2.49 -38.52 14.34
C VAL A 602 3.00 -37.93 15.68
N PRO A 603 2.43 -36.84 16.20
CA PRO A 603 1.29 -36.08 15.66
C PRO A 603 1.62 -35.39 14.33
N TYR A 604 0.64 -35.38 13.42
CA TYR A 604 0.78 -34.83 12.09
C TYR A 604 0.75 -33.29 12.14
N ASP A 605 1.93 -32.68 12.17
CA ASP A 605 2.09 -31.23 12.17
C ASP A 605 3.22 -30.78 11.22
N PRO A 606 2.91 -30.52 9.94
CA PRO A 606 3.87 -30.02 8.95
C PRO A 606 4.55 -28.69 9.30
N SER A 607 4.08 -27.96 10.32
CA SER A 607 4.65 -26.68 10.73
C SER A 607 5.89 -26.80 11.62
N THR A 608 6.01 -27.85 12.44
CA THR A 608 7.09 -27.99 13.43
C THR A 608 8.41 -28.50 12.84
N ALA A 609 9.54 -28.02 13.37
CA ALA A 609 10.88 -28.48 12.96
C ALA A 609 11.09 -29.99 13.21
N ARG A 610 10.46 -30.56 14.25
CA ARG A 610 10.49 -32.00 14.54
C ARG A 610 9.87 -32.83 13.41
N PHE A 611 8.68 -32.46 12.95
CA PHE A 611 7.99 -33.15 11.86
C PHE A 611 8.79 -33.08 10.56
N VAL A 612 9.40 -31.92 10.25
CA VAL A 612 10.27 -31.74 9.09
C VAL A 612 11.49 -32.66 9.17
N ARG A 613 12.18 -32.69 10.31
CA ARG A 613 13.37 -33.53 10.51
C ARG A 613 13.02 -35.02 10.41
N GLN A 614 11.91 -35.45 11.00
CA GLN A 614 11.47 -36.84 10.94
C GLN A 614 10.97 -37.24 9.55
N THR A 615 10.25 -36.36 8.85
CA THR A 615 9.83 -36.57 7.46
C THR A 615 11.05 -36.67 6.52
N ALA A 616 12.04 -35.78 6.67
CA ALA A 616 13.27 -35.84 5.90
C ALA A 616 14.09 -37.10 6.21
N ALA A 617 14.11 -37.55 7.48
CA ALA A 617 14.76 -38.80 7.86
C ALA A 617 14.06 -40.04 7.26
N ALA A 618 12.72 -40.05 7.24
CA ALA A 618 11.94 -41.10 6.57
C ALA A 618 12.21 -41.10 5.05
N LEU A 619 12.30 -39.93 4.44
CA LEU A 619 12.62 -39.77 3.03
C LEU A 619 14.04 -40.24 2.67
N ARG A 620 15.03 -40.05 3.55
CA ARG A 620 16.39 -40.57 3.36
C ARG A 620 16.50 -42.10 3.45
N ARG A 621 15.58 -42.75 4.17
CA ARG A 621 15.55 -44.21 4.33
C ARG A 621 14.90 -44.94 3.15
N LEU A 622 14.23 -44.21 2.26
CA LEU A 622 13.67 -44.78 1.04
C LEU A 622 14.79 -45.02 0.02
N ASP A 623 15.14 -46.30 -0.13
CA ASP A 623 16.03 -46.78 -1.17
C ASP A 623 15.26 -46.88 -2.49
N LEU A 624 14.99 -45.71 -3.08
CA LEU A 624 14.52 -45.64 -4.46
C LEU A 624 15.78 -45.59 -5.32
N ASP A 625 15.90 -46.45 -6.32
CA ASP A 625 16.82 -46.19 -7.42
C ASP A 625 16.38 -44.89 -8.10
N ASP A 626 17.31 -44.05 -8.57
CA ASP A 626 17.00 -42.84 -9.35
C ASP A 626 16.48 -43.23 -10.75
N GLN A 627 15.38 -43.99 -10.82
CA GLN A 627 14.65 -44.27 -12.05
C GLN A 627 13.57 -43.21 -12.28
N ASP A 628 13.65 -42.64 -13.47
CA ASP A 628 12.79 -41.63 -14.06
C ASP A 628 11.32 -42.12 -14.21
N PRO A 629 10.31 -41.39 -13.73
CA PRO A 629 8.91 -41.78 -13.89
C PRO A 629 8.34 -41.23 -15.21
N ALA A 630 8.50 -41.98 -16.30
CA ALA A 630 7.72 -41.78 -17.53
C ALA A 630 7.06 -43.09 -17.97
N GLY A 631 5.75 -43.21 -17.66
CA GLY A 631 4.80 -44.16 -18.25
C GLY A 631 4.77 -45.55 -17.60
N GLU A 632 3.63 -46.15 -17.24
CA GLU A 632 2.24 -45.93 -17.63
C GLU A 632 1.29 -46.50 -16.56
N GLY A 633 0.13 -45.88 -16.42
CA GLY A 633 -1.05 -46.59 -15.91
C GLY A 633 -1.96 -46.87 -17.09
N ARG A 634 -2.22 -48.14 -17.39
CA ARG A 634 -3.47 -48.57 -18.04
C ARG A 634 -3.95 -49.89 -17.42
N ALA A 635 -5.23 -49.88 -17.08
CA ALA A 635 -6.02 -50.91 -16.44
C ALA A 635 -6.20 -52.16 -17.36
N PRO A 636 -6.75 -53.28 -16.86
CA PRO A 636 -6.61 -54.59 -17.49
C PRO A 636 -7.65 -54.81 -18.58
N LEU A 637 -7.22 -55.12 -19.81
CA LEU A 637 -8.07 -55.77 -20.81
C LEU A 637 -7.26 -56.76 -21.66
N GLY A 638 -7.58 -58.04 -21.47
CA GLY A 638 -7.76 -59.01 -22.56
C GLY A 638 -6.58 -59.37 -23.47
N LYS A 639 -5.96 -60.52 -23.17
CA LYS A 639 -5.53 -61.58 -24.11
C LYS A 639 -5.12 -61.14 -25.54
N ARG A 640 -3.83 -61.32 -25.88
CA ARG A 640 -3.35 -62.32 -26.90
C ARG A 640 -1.88 -62.11 -27.32
N ARG A 641 -1.11 -63.20 -27.14
CA ARG A 641 -0.08 -63.82 -28.02
C ARG A 641 0.91 -62.95 -28.84
N ARG A 642 2.19 -63.29 -28.61
CA ARG A 642 3.36 -63.32 -29.54
C ARG A 642 3.92 -61.93 -29.89
N ALA A 643 5.22 -61.71 -30.10
CA ALA A 643 6.32 -62.59 -30.47
C ALA A 643 7.66 -62.07 -29.90
N ARG A 644 8.63 -62.99 -29.77
CA ARG A 644 10.04 -62.68 -29.51
C ARG A 644 10.64 -62.02 -30.76
N SER A 645 11.31 -60.88 -30.60
CA SER A 645 12.42 -60.48 -31.46
C SER A 645 13.49 -59.79 -30.61
N ARG A 646 14.64 -60.44 -30.47
CA ARG A 646 15.87 -59.83 -29.96
C ARG A 646 16.47 -58.95 -31.07
N GLY A 647 16.92 -57.76 -30.72
CA GLY A 647 17.90 -56.94 -31.45
C GLY A 647 18.49 -55.93 -30.46
N ALA A 648 19.72 -56.11 -29.97
CA ALA A 648 20.97 -55.58 -30.55
C ALA A 648 21.00 -54.04 -30.51
N GLY A 649 21.71 -53.47 -29.52
CA GLY A 649 21.87 -52.01 -29.38
C GLY A 649 22.36 -51.51 -28.02
N ALA A 650 22.40 -52.35 -26.98
CA ALA A 650 22.74 -51.91 -25.61
C ALA A 650 24.22 -52.07 -25.19
N SER A 651 25.12 -52.49 -26.10
CA SER A 651 26.52 -52.80 -25.74
C SER A 651 27.58 -51.81 -26.21
N GLU A 652 27.28 -50.82 -27.07
CA GLU A 652 28.34 -49.95 -27.65
C GLU A 652 28.64 -48.68 -26.82
N ALA A 653 27.68 -48.15 -26.05
CA ALA A 653 27.88 -46.93 -25.23
C ALA A 653 28.68 -47.19 -23.93
N GLY A 654 28.71 -48.44 -23.46
CA GLY A 654 29.43 -48.83 -22.24
C GLY A 654 30.94 -48.95 -22.42
N ASP A 655 31.38 -49.36 -23.62
CA ASP A 655 32.79 -49.56 -23.98
C ASP A 655 33.51 -48.27 -24.38
N THR A 656 32.75 -47.27 -24.85
CA THR A 656 33.27 -45.97 -25.32
C THR A 656 33.65 -45.02 -24.18
N ALA A 657 32.96 -45.05 -23.04
CA ALA A 657 33.31 -44.23 -21.88
C ALA A 657 34.52 -44.76 -21.08
N THR A 658 34.74 -46.07 -21.08
CA THR A 658 35.93 -46.73 -20.50
C THR A 658 37.17 -46.62 -21.39
N SER A 659 36.98 -46.45 -22.70
CA SER A 659 38.07 -46.21 -23.66
C SER A 659 38.38 -44.73 -23.90
N HIS A 660 37.57 -43.80 -23.36
CA HIS A 660 37.85 -42.38 -23.45
C HIS A 660 39.16 -42.03 -22.71
N PRO A 661 40.13 -41.34 -23.33
CA PRO A 661 41.48 -41.18 -22.78
C PRO A 661 41.53 -40.42 -21.43
N VAL A 662 40.50 -39.64 -21.10
CA VAL A 662 40.29 -39.00 -19.78
C VAL A 662 39.97 -40.01 -18.66
N ALA A 663 39.43 -41.20 -18.97
CA ALA A 663 39.11 -42.24 -17.98
C ALA A 663 40.33 -42.71 -17.18
N GLY A 664 41.52 -42.67 -17.79
CA GLY A 664 42.80 -43.01 -17.15
C GLY A 664 43.49 -41.82 -16.45
N CYS A 665 42.85 -40.65 -16.34
CA CYS A 665 43.48 -39.48 -15.74
C CYS A 665 43.70 -39.64 -14.22
N PRO A 666 44.94 -39.47 -13.70
CA PRO A 666 45.23 -39.58 -12.27
C PRO A 666 44.46 -38.57 -11.40
N GLN A 667 44.10 -37.41 -11.97
CA GLN A 667 43.39 -36.32 -11.29
C GLN A 667 41.92 -36.20 -11.73
N LEU A 668 41.33 -37.28 -12.28
CA LEU A 668 39.97 -37.27 -12.84
C LEU A 668 38.93 -36.65 -11.90
N ARG A 669 38.96 -36.98 -10.60
CA ARG A 669 38.02 -36.42 -9.60
C ARG A 669 38.14 -34.90 -9.44
N VAL A 670 39.34 -34.34 -9.61
CA VAL A 670 39.60 -32.90 -9.53
C VAL A 670 39.02 -32.20 -10.76
N HIS A 671 39.29 -32.71 -11.96
CA HIS A 671 38.74 -32.18 -13.20
C HIS A 671 37.21 -32.28 -13.25
N LEU A 672 36.63 -33.39 -12.78
CA LEU A 672 35.16 -33.55 -12.69
C LEU A 672 34.51 -32.53 -11.76
N ARG A 673 35.08 -32.31 -10.55
CA ARG A 673 34.60 -31.28 -9.62
C ARG A 673 34.77 -29.86 -10.17
N ALA A 674 35.87 -29.60 -10.90
CA ALA A 674 36.10 -28.33 -11.57
C ALA A 674 35.06 -28.09 -12.68
N ALA A 675 34.72 -29.11 -13.47
CA ALA A 675 33.66 -29.07 -14.46
C ALA A 675 32.27 -28.85 -13.83
N GLU A 676 31.93 -29.51 -12.71
CA GLU A 676 30.67 -29.26 -11.98
C GLU A 676 30.58 -27.81 -11.46
N ARG A 677 31.71 -27.30 -10.97
CA ARG A 677 31.83 -25.90 -10.53
C ARG A 677 31.65 -24.95 -11.71
N ALA A 678 32.26 -25.23 -12.86
CA ALA A 678 32.10 -24.43 -14.08
C ALA A 678 30.63 -24.39 -14.53
N GLU A 679 29.95 -25.53 -14.58
CA GLU A 679 28.54 -25.62 -14.95
C GLU A 679 27.61 -24.84 -13.99
N ARG A 680 27.90 -24.87 -12.68
CA ARG A 680 27.16 -24.07 -11.69
C ARG A 680 27.38 -22.57 -11.90
N LEU A 681 28.63 -22.14 -12.12
CA LEU A 681 28.98 -20.74 -12.37
C LEU A 681 28.42 -20.24 -13.70
N GLU A 682 28.31 -21.11 -14.70
CA GLU A 682 27.67 -20.79 -15.98
C GLU A 682 26.17 -20.52 -15.84
N ARG A 683 25.45 -21.35 -15.07
CA ARG A 683 24.04 -21.07 -14.73
C ARG A 683 23.87 -19.77 -13.93
N GLU A 684 24.81 -19.48 -13.04
CA GLU A 684 24.82 -18.23 -12.27
C GLU A 684 25.08 -17.02 -13.19
N ARG A 685 26.05 -17.12 -14.12
CA ARG A 685 26.33 -16.12 -15.17
C ARG A 685 25.06 -15.82 -15.96
N GLU A 686 24.38 -16.83 -16.50
CA GLU A 686 23.15 -16.62 -17.27
C GLU A 686 22.03 -15.98 -16.44
N ARG A 687 21.90 -16.35 -15.15
CA ARG A 687 20.93 -15.74 -14.24
C ARG A 687 21.26 -14.27 -14.00
N LEU A 688 22.53 -13.93 -13.79
CA LEU A 688 22.99 -12.56 -13.62
C LEU A 688 22.77 -11.74 -14.91
N GLU A 689 23.11 -12.27 -16.08
CA GLU A 689 22.87 -11.62 -17.37
C GLU A 689 21.37 -11.36 -17.64
N ARG A 690 20.50 -12.32 -17.29
CA ARG A 690 19.03 -12.09 -17.35
C ARG A 690 18.56 -11.00 -16.39
N ARG A 691 19.16 -10.88 -15.20
CA ARG A 691 18.84 -9.83 -14.22
C ARG A 691 19.32 -8.46 -14.68
N VAL A 692 20.54 -8.37 -15.23
CA VAL A 692 21.08 -7.15 -15.85
C VAL A 692 20.11 -6.69 -16.94
N ARG A 693 19.80 -7.54 -17.92
CA ARG A 693 18.86 -7.21 -19.02
C ARG A 693 17.48 -6.74 -18.55
N ARG A 694 16.90 -7.36 -17.50
CA ARG A 694 15.60 -6.95 -16.95
C ARG A 694 15.67 -5.61 -16.22
N ARG A 695 16.75 -5.35 -15.48
CA ARG A 695 16.96 -4.06 -14.79
C ARG A 695 17.33 -2.93 -15.72
N SER A 696 17.85 -3.25 -16.92
CA SER A 696 18.08 -2.27 -17.98
C SER A 696 16.79 -1.75 -18.64
N GLU A 697 15.58 -2.16 -18.22
CA GLU A 697 14.33 -1.51 -18.65
C GLU A 697 14.21 -0.12 -18.02
N SER A 698 14.71 0.89 -18.73
CA SER A 698 14.74 2.28 -18.29
C SER A 698 13.35 2.90 -18.26
N LEU A 699 13.15 3.85 -17.33
CA LEU A 699 11.97 4.70 -17.28
C LEU A 699 11.75 5.47 -18.59
N ALA A 700 12.83 5.78 -19.32
CA ALA A 700 12.75 6.36 -20.66
C ALA A 700 11.97 5.48 -21.64
N ARG A 701 12.16 4.15 -21.62
CA ARG A 701 11.36 3.24 -22.47
C ARG A 701 9.89 3.20 -22.08
N GLN A 702 9.57 3.31 -20.79
CA GLN A 702 8.18 3.41 -20.35
C GLN A 702 7.55 4.72 -20.83
N PHE A 703 8.28 5.83 -20.73
CA PHE A 703 7.87 7.12 -21.25
C PHE A 703 7.61 7.07 -22.75
N ASP A 704 8.49 6.44 -23.54
CA ASP A 704 8.29 6.28 -24.99
C ASP A 704 7.00 5.52 -25.32
N ARG A 705 6.65 4.49 -24.53
CA ARG A 705 5.40 3.74 -24.71
C ARG A 705 4.17 4.58 -24.40
N VAL A 706 4.23 5.39 -23.34
CA VAL A 706 3.16 6.35 -22.99
C VAL A 706 3.01 7.41 -24.08
N LEU A 707 4.12 7.97 -24.55
CA LEU A 707 4.16 8.98 -25.59
C LEU A 707 3.58 8.46 -26.92
N GLU A 708 3.93 7.23 -27.30
CA GLU A 708 3.37 6.56 -28.48
C GLU A 708 1.86 6.33 -28.36
N LEU A 709 1.37 5.95 -27.17
CA LEU A 709 -0.06 5.83 -26.93
C LEU A 709 -0.76 7.19 -27.08
N LEU A 710 -0.19 8.26 -26.52
CA LEU A 710 -0.72 9.62 -26.65
C LEU A 710 -0.72 10.10 -28.11
N ARG A 711 0.31 9.76 -28.90
CA ARG A 711 0.34 10.05 -30.34
C ARG A 711 -0.78 9.34 -31.09
N ARG A 712 -0.94 8.03 -30.88
CA ARG A 712 -2.00 7.23 -31.53
C ARG A 712 -3.41 7.76 -31.23
N ARG A 713 -3.60 8.34 -30.04
CA ARG A 713 -4.86 8.92 -29.60
C ARG A 713 -5.02 10.41 -29.95
N GLY A 714 -4.06 11.00 -30.66
CA GLY A 714 -4.12 12.39 -31.14
C GLY A 714 -3.90 13.46 -30.08
N PHE A 715 -3.24 13.13 -28.96
CA PHE A 715 -2.86 14.09 -27.92
C PHE A 715 -1.50 14.74 -28.19
N VAL A 716 -0.65 14.08 -28.98
CA VAL A 716 0.69 14.54 -29.35
C VAL A 716 0.88 14.39 -30.85
N GLU A 717 1.41 15.44 -31.48
CA GLU A 717 1.86 15.40 -32.87
C GLU A 717 3.34 15.78 -32.92
N GLY A 718 4.18 14.85 -33.40
CA GLY A 718 5.64 14.99 -33.32
C GLY A 718 6.14 15.10 -31.87
N TRP A 719 6.68 16.27 -31.52
CA TRP A 719 7.05 16.68 -30.15
C TRP A 719 6.31 17.97 -29.75
N SER A 720 5.00 17.99 -30.00
CA SER A 720 4.13 19.10 -29.60
C SER A 720 2.78 18.56 -29.15
N LEU A 721 2.16 19.25 -28.20
CA LEU A 721 0.81 18.90 -27.76
C LEU A 721 -0.21 19.41 -28.77
N THR A 722 -1.22 18.59 -29.06
CA THR A 722 -2.44 19.06 -29.73
C THR A 722 -3.32 19.82 -28.73
N ASP A 723 -4.44 20.42 -29.17
CA ASP A 723 -5.41 21.03 -28.25
C ASP A 723 -5.92 20.04 -27.19
N SER A 724 -6.08 18.76 -27.55
CA SER A 724 -6.42 17.69 -26.60
C SER A 724 -5.26 17.41 -25.63
N GLY A 725 -4.02 17.44 -26.12
CA GLY A 725 -2.82 17.35 -25.28
C GLY A 725 -2.72 18.48 -24.27
N GLU A 726 -2.99 19.73 -24.69
CA GLU A 726 -2.99 20.89 -23.81
C GLU A 726 -4.03 20.79 -22.69
N ARG A 727 -5.20 20.22 -22.98
CA ARG A 727 -6.22 19.90 -21.96
C ARG A 727 -5.72 18.83 -21.00
N LEU A 728 -5.18 17.72 -21.51
CA LEU A 728 -4.63 16.62 -20.70
C LEU A 728 -3.55 17.12 -19.71
N ALA A 729 -2.67 18.01 -20.16
CA ALA A 729 -1.60 18.57 -19.33
C ALA A 729 -2.12 19.35 -18.10
N ARG A 730 -3.38 19.78 -18.12
CA ARG A 730 -4.03 20.57 -17.07
C ARG A 730 -5.04 19.78 -16.23
N ILE A 731 -5.21 18.49 -16.51
CA ILE A 731 -6.04 17.57 -15.71
C ILE A 731 -5.12 16.78 -14.79
N TYR A 732 -5.26 17.00 -13.48
CA TYR A 732 -4.51 16.37 -12.40
C TYR A 732 -5.40 15.32 -11.72
N HIS A 733 -5.56 14.18 -12.39
CA HIS A 733 -6.39 13.07 -11.95
C HIS A 733 -5.76 11.74 -12.38
N GLU A 734 -6.04 10.64 -11.67
CA GLU A 734 -5.48 9.31 -12.04
C GLU A 734 -6.06 8.74 -13.34
N ALA A 735 -7.26 9.19 -13.71
CA ALA A 735 -7.95 8.91 -14.97
C ALA A 735 -7.89 10.12 -15.93
N ASP A 736 -6.83 10.93 -15.84
CA ASP A 736 -6.60 12.16 -16.63
C ASP A 736 -6.89 12.00 -18.13
N LEU A 737 -6.34 10.97 -18.78
CA LEU A 737 -6.51 10.68 -20.20
C LEU A 737 -7.97 10.40 -20.53
N LEU A 738 -8.65 9.61 -19.69
CA LEU A 738 -10.05 9.23 -19.90
C LEU A 738 -11.01 10.42 -19.69
N VAL A 739 -10.72 11.29 -18.72
CA VAL A 739 -11.44 12.56 -18.54
C VAL A 739 -11.25 13.45 -19.77
N ALA A 740 -10.02 13.56 -20.29
CA ALA A 740 -9.73 14.34 -21.49
C ALA A 740 -10.44 13.79 -22.74
N GLU A 741 -10.48 12.46 -22.92
CA GLU A 741 -11.23 11.82 -24.00
C GLU A 741 -12.75 12.03 -23.87
N THR A 742 -13.27 11.99 -22.63
CA THR A 742 -14.69 12.23 -22.36
C THR A 742 -15.11 13.66 -22.73
N LEU A 743 -14.26 14.64 -22.44
CA LEU A 743 -14.44 16.03 -22.87
C LEU A 743 -14.32 16.18 -24.39
N GLY A 744 -13.31 15.55 -25.01
CA GLY A 744 -13.10 15.59 -26.45
C GLY A 744 -14.24 14.95 -27.25
N ALA A 745 -14.90 13.94 -26.68
CA ALA A 745 -16.07 13.29 -27.26
C ALA A 745 -17.40 14.04 -27.02
N GLY A 746 -17.38 15.19 -26.34
CA GLY A 746 -18.57 15.99 -26.05
C GLY A 746 -19.57 15.31 -25.11
N LEU A 747 -19.15 14.30 -24.34
CA LEU A 747 -20.06 13.49 -23.52
C LEU A 747 -20.63 14.27 -22.32
N LEU A 748 -20.05 15.43 -21.99
CA LEU A 748 -20.56 16.32 -20.95
C LEU A 748 -21.35 17.53 -21.51
N ASP A 749 -21.43 17.67 -22.82
CA ASP A 749 -22.02 18.85 -23.46
C ASP A 749 -23.55 18.86 -23.31
N ASP A 750 -24.14 20.06 -23.19
CA ASP A 750 -25.58 20.27 -23.04
C ASP A 750 -26.25 19.55 -21.85
N LEU A 751 -25.46 19.17 -20.83
CA LEU A 751 -25.99 18.63 -19.57
C LEU A 751 -26.24 19.76 -18.55
N GLU A 752 -27.32 19.58 -17.79
CA GLU A 752 -27.59 20.40 -16.60
C GLU A 752 -26.50 20.16 -15.54
N PRO A 753 -26.20 21.13 -14.65
CA PRO A 753 -25.12 21.01 -13.65
C PRO A 753 -25.17 19.72 -12.81
N ALA A 754 -26.35 19.35 -12.28
CA ALA A 754 -26.51 18.11 -11.50
C ALA A 754 -26.24 16.83 -12.31
N ALA A 755 -26.52 16.86 -13.63
CA ALA A 755 -26.25 15.75 -14.54
C ALA A 755 -24.73 15.65 -14.85
N VAL A 756 -24.04 16.79 -14.96
CA VAL A 756 -22.57 16.82 -15.05
C VAL A 756 -21.95 16.25 -13.77
N ALA A 757 -22.40 16.67 -12.58
CA ALA A 757 -21.92 16.13 -11.31
C ALA A 757 -22.06 14.60 -11.24
N ALA A 758 -23.22 14.08 -11.63
CA ALA A 758 -23.51 12.64 -11.64
C ALA A 758 -22.59 11.84 -12.58
N LEU A 759 -22.33 12.37 -13.79
CA LEU A 759 -21.50 11.67 -14.77
C LEU A 759 -20.01 11.80 -14.45
N VAL A 760 -19.57 12.92 -13.87
CA VAL A 760 -18.17 13.13 -13.47
C VAL A 760 -17.83 12.33 -12.20
N SER A 761 -18.80 12.06 -11.31
CA SER A 761 -18.54 11.29 -10.08
C SER A 761 -18.03 9.86 -10.34
N VAL A 762 -18.26 9.31 -11.54
CA VAL A 762 -17.78 7.97 -11.90
C VAL A 762 -16.25 7.88 -11.97
N PHE A 763 -15.59 9.02 -12.20
CA PHE A 763 -14.14 9.13 -12.21
C PHE A 763 -13.55 9.23 -10.82
N THR A 764 -14.31 9.72 -9.83
CA THR A 764 -13.78 10.00 -8.49
C THR A 764 -14.18 8.94 -7.47
N TYR A 765 -15.34 8.31 -7.65
CA TYR A 765 -15.86 7.33 -6.71
C TYR A 765 -15.10 6.00 -6.76
N GLU A 766 -14.96 5.37 -5.60
CA GLU A 766 -14.40 4.04 -5.44
C GLU A 766 -15.29 3.24 -4.47
N PRO A 767 -15.88 2.12 -4.92
CA PRO A 767 -16.68 1.27 -4.05
C PRO A 767 -15.77 0.59 -3.02
N ARG A 768 -16.25 0.43 -1.80
CA ARG A 768 -15.56 -0.34 -0.76
C ARG A 768 -16.35 -1.58 -0.39
N GLY A 769 -15.91 -2.73 -0.88
CA GLY A 769 -16.49 -4.04 -0.54
C GLY A 769 -16.78 -4.91 -1.76
N PRO A 770 -17.09 -6.20 -1.56
CA PRO A 770 -17.37 -7.12 -2.66
C PRO A 770 -18.82 -6.94 -3.14
N GLY A 771 -19.05 -6.05 -4.10
CA GLY A 771 -20.28 -6.05 -4.88
C GLY A 771 -20.53 -4.72 -5.63
N PRO A 772 -20.99 -4.77 -6.90
CA PRO A 772 -21.55 -3.58 -7.53
C PRO A 772 -22.80 -3.13 -6.76
N ALA A 773 -23.01 -1.82 -6.66
CA ALA A 773 -24.23 -1.25 -6.10
C ALA A 773 -25.46 -1.92 -6.74
N THR A 774 -26.39 -2.38 -5.92
CA THR A 774 -27.58 -3.16 -6.34
C THR A 774 -28.65 -2.32 -7.04
N SER A 775 -28.41 -1.02 -7.24
CA SER A 775 -29.32 -0.11 -7.94
C SER A 775 -28.84 0.16 -9.37
N ALA A 776 -29.77 0.26 -10.32
CA ALA A 776 -29.44 0.67 -11.68
C ALA A 776 -28.83 2.08 -11.65
N PRO A 777 -27.60 2.28 -12.16
CA PRO A 777 -26.96 3.60 -12.15
C PRO A 777 -27.83 4.61 -12.91
N PHE A 778 -27.84 5.87 -12.46
CA PHE A 778 -28.62 6.97 -13.02
C PHE A 778 -30.17 6.81 -13.03
N GLY A 779 -30.74 5.78 -12.37
CA GLY A 779 -32.21 5.56 -12.26
C GLY A 779 -32.96 6.60 -11.39
N PRO A 780 -34.30 6.73 -11.53
CA PRO A 780 -35.09 7.61 -10.66
C PRO A 780 -34.98 7.21 -9.18
N PRO A 781 -35.14 8.16 -8.24
CA PRO A 781 -35.14 7.86 -6.80
C PRO A 781 -36.23 6.83 -6.49
N THR A 782 -35.88 5.84 -5.68
CA THR A 782 -36.86 4.91 -5.12
C THR A 782 -37.76 5.74 -4.21
N PRO A 783 -39.10 5.69 -4.33
CA PRO A 783 -39.96 6.40 -3.39
C PRO A 783 -39.69 5.87 -1.99
N ALA A 784 -39.43 6.79 -1.04
CA ALA A 784 -39.18 6.49 0.36
C ALA A 784 -40.29 5.57 0.88
N ARG A 785 -39.91 4.40 1.39
CA ARG A 785 -40.84 3.61 2.21
C ARG A 785 -41.01 4.39 3.51
N GLU A 786 -42.20 4.96 3.71
CA GLU A 786 -42.58 5.55 4.98
C GLU A 786 -42.26 4.58 6.12
N ALA A 787 -41.40 5.01 7.04
CA ALA A 787 -41.10 4.28 8.25
C ALA A 787 -42.37 4.20 9.10
N GLY A 788 -42.99 3.02 9.15
CA GLY A 788 -44.20 2.80 9.93
C GLY A 788 -44.50 1.33 10.19
N ALA A 789 -44.66 1.02 11.48
CA ALA A 789 -45.20 -0.19 12.10
C ALA A 789 -44.24 -1.38 12.35
N THR A 790 -43.77 -1.39 13.60
CA THR A 790 -43.37 -2.53 14.43
C THR A 790 -44.07 -3.85 14.07
N ALA A 791 -43.30 -4.90 13.77
CA ALA A 791 -43.80 -6.26 13.65
C ALA A 791 -43.96 -6.90 15.04
N THR A 792 -45.21 -7.07 15.47
CA THR A 792 -45.59 -8.03 16.52
C THR A 792 -45.93 -9.37 15.85
N PRO A 793 -45.51 -10.53 16.38
CA PRO A 793 -45.90 -11.81 15.80
C PRO A 793 -47.23 -12.29 16.42
N ALA A 794 -48.24 -12.54 15.59
CA ALA A 794 -49.41 -13.31 15.98
C ALA A 794 -49.83 -14.26 14.86
N ARG A 795 -50.19 -15.47 15.27
CA ARG A 795 -50.60 -16.62 14.47
C ARG A 795 -52.06 -16.53 13.99
N GLU A 796 -52.35 -17.40 13.02
CA GLU A 796 -53.62 -18.07 12.70
C GLU A 796 -54.56 -17.50 11.60
N ALA A 797 -54.60 -18.29 10.51
CA ALA A 797 -55.76 -18.88 9.83
C ALA A 797 -56.90 -18.00 9.26
N GLY A 798 -57.01 -18.06 7.92
CA GLY A 798 -58.28 -18.35 7.26
C GLY A 798 -59.07 -17.18 6.67
N ALA A 799 -59.09 -17.11 5.33
CA ALA A 799 -60.26 -16.89 4.46
C ALA A 799 -59.91 -16.04 3.22
N ARG A 800 -60.38 -16.53 2.07
CA ARG A 800 -60.27 -15.92 0.75
C ARG A 800 -61.22 -14.71 0.65
N ALA A 801 -60.71 -13.60 0.12
CA ALA A 801 -61.52 -12.59 -0.57
C ALA A 801 -60.70 -11.90 -1.67
N THR A 802 -61.35 -11.69 -2.80
CA THR A 802 -60.92 -11.25 -4.13
C THR A 802 -60.28 -9.84 -4.14
N PRO A 803 -59.28 -9.54 -5.00
CA PRO A 803 -58.69 -8.21 -5.04
C PRO A 803 -59.53 -7.26 -5.91
N ALA A 804 -60.00 -6.17 -5.32
CA ALA A 804 -60.42 -4.99 -6.06
C ALA A 804 -59.17 -4.23 -6.50
N ARG A 805 -59.08 -3.96 -7.81
CA ARG A 805 -58.05 -3.14 -8.44
C ARG A 805 -58.30 -1.67 -8.08
N GLU A 806 -57.39 -1.07 -7.33
CA GLU A 806 -57.12 0.38 -7.43
C GLU A 806 -55.63 0.56 -7.76
N ALA A 807 -55.37 0.80 -9.04
CA ALA A 807 -54.07 1.14 -9.57
C ALA A 807 -53.79 2.62 -9.27
N GLY A 808 -53.00 2.87 -8.24
CA GLY A 808 -52.43 4.17 -7.91
C GLY A 808 -50.92 4.24 -8.19
N THR A 809 -50.43 3.59 -9.25
CA THR A 809 -49.05 3.78 -9.71
C THR A 809 -48.94 5.14 -10.40
N ARG A 810 -48.55 6.18 -9.65
CA ARG A 810 -48.02 7.41 -10.24
C ARG A 810 -46.74 7.05 -11.00
N ALA A 811 -46.85 6.87 -12.31
CA ALA A 811 -45.71 6.77 -13.19
C ALA A 811 -44.86 8.06 -13.06
N PRO A 812 -43.51 7.97 -12.99
CA PRO A 812 -42.68 9.16 -13.02
C PRO A 812 -42.98 9.96 -14.30
N PRO A 813 -42.98 11.30 -14.25
CA PRO A 813 -43.32 12.12 -15.41
C PRO A 813 -42.39 11.80 -16.59
N ALA A 814 -42.93 11.70 -17.81
CA ALA A 814 -42.21 11.28 -19.02
C ALA A 814 -40.91 12.06 -19.33
N ARG A 815 -40.79 13.30 -18.83
CA ARG A 815 -39.55 14.11 -18.90
C ARG A 815 -38.42 13.58 -18.00
N ALA A 816 -38.74 13.06 -16.82
CA ALA A 816 -37.75 12.49 -15.89
C ALA A 816 -37.16 11.17 -16.44
N THR A 817 -38.00 10.34 -17.08
CA THR A 817 -37.56 9.10 -17.73
C THR A 817 -36.65 9.35 -18.94
N GLY A 818 -36.86 10.45 -19.67
CA GLY A 818 -36.02 10.83 -20.81
C GLY A 818 -34.60 11.28 -20.42
N ARG A 819 -34.48 12.08 -19.36
CA ARG A 819 -33.20 12.59 -18.83
C ARG A 819 -32.33 11.46 -18.25
N THR A 820 -32.94 10.54 -17.49
CA THR A 820 -32.28 9.32 -17.00
C THR A 820 -31.77 8.43 -18.15
N ALA A 821 -32.55 8.27 -19.22
CA ALA A 821 -32.13 7.47 -20.37
C ALA A 821 -30.95 8.10 -21.13
N GLU A 822 -30.86 9.44 -21.17
CA GLU A 822 -29.73 10.13 -21.79
C GLU A 822 -28.43 9.97 -20.99
N LEU A 823 -28.48 10.17 -19.67
CA LEU A 823 -27.34 9.92 -18.79
C LEU A 823 -26.84 8.49 -18.90
N GLN A 824 -27.75 7.51 -18.94
CA GLN A 824 -27.40 6.10 -19.13
C GLN A 824 -26.70 5.83 -20.46
N ARG A 825 -27.11 6.50 -21.55
CA ARG A 825 -26.44 6.39 -22.86
C ARG A 825 -25.03 6.99 -22.81
N ARG A 826 -24.87 8.17 -22.20
CA ARG A 826 -23.57 8.84 -22.07
C ARG A 826 -22.62 8.03 -21.18
N TRP A 827 -23.10 7.48 -20.07
CA TRP A 827 -22.34 6.56 -19.23
C TRP A 827 -21.80 5.35 -20.01
N ARG A 828 -22.65 4.66 -20.79
CA ARG A 828 -22.20 3.54 -21.64
C ARG A 828 -21.14 3.95 -22.65
N ALA A 829 -21.19 5.19 -23.14
CA ALA A 829 -20.15 5.71 -24.04
C ALA A 829 -18.82 5.92 -23.29
N VAL A 830 -18.85 6.43 -22.05
CA VAL A 830 -17.68 6.53 -21.17
C VAL A 830 -17.10 5.14 -20.85
N GLU A 831 -17.93 4.16 -20.50
CA GLU A 831 -17.48 2.77 -20.31
C GLU A 831 -16.82 2.21 -21.58
N GLY A 832 -17.37 2.52 -22.75
CA GLY A 832 -16.80 2.16 -24.04
C GLY A 832 -15.42 2.78 -24.29
N LEU A 833 -15.20 4.03 -23.88
CA LEU A 833 -13.88 4.68 -23.93
C LEU A 833 -12.89 4.00 -22.97
N ALA A 834 -13.32 3.72 -21.73
CA ALA A 834 -12.51 3.05 -20.73
C ALA A 834 -12.06 1.65 -21.17
N ALA A 835 -12.96 0.87 -21.79
CA ALA A 835 -12.64 -0.47 -22.29
C ALA A 835 -11.64 -0.44 -23.46
N ARG A 836 -11.75 0.55 -24.36
CA ARG A 836 -10.77 0.76 -25.43
C ARG A 836 -9.40 1.16 -24.85
N LEU A 837 -9.38 2.11 -23.92
CA LEU A 837 -8.16 2.51 -23.22
C LEU A 837 -7.45 1.33 -22.56
N GLY A 838 -8.17 0.52 -21.77
CA GLY A 838 -7.59 -0.66 -21.13
C GLY A 838 -7.03 -1.69 -22.12
N SER A 839 -7.65 -1.83 -23.31
CA SER A 839 -7.15 -2.71 -24.36
C SER A 839 -5.84 -2.19 -24.98
N ASP A 840 -5.77 -0.89 -25.23
CA ASP A 840 -4.56 -0.25 -25.79
C ASP A 840 -3.41 -0.24 -24.77
N GLU A 841 -3.70 0.00 -23.49
CA GLU A 841 -2.75 -0.09 -22.39
C GLU A 841 -2.14 -1.48 -22.27
N ALA A 842 -2.98 -2.51 -22.31
CA ALA A 842 -2.53 -3.90 -22.30
C ALA A 842 -1.65 -4.24 -23.51
N ALA A 843 -2.02 -3.77 -24.71
CA ALA A 843 -1.23 -3.95 -25.92
C ALA A 843 0.13 -3.22 -25.87
N ALA A 844 0.18 -2.07 -25.21
CA ALA A 844 1.40 -1.29 -25.01
C ALA A 844 2.22 -1.73 -23.77
N GLY A 845 1.75 -2.71 -22.99
CA GLY A 845 2.42 -3.12 -21.74
C GLY A 845 2.48 -2.00 -20.69
N LEU A 846 1.46 -1.14 -20.66
CA LEU A 846 1.30 -0.07 -19.68
C LEU A 846 0.40 -0.54 -18.51
N PRO A 847 0.53 0.06 -17.31
CA PRO A 847 -0.39 -0.20 -16.21
C PRO A 847 -1.83 0.15 -16.61
N PRO A 848 -2.83 -0.68 -16.27
CA PRO A 848 -4.21 -0.39 -16.61
C PRO A 848 -4.74 0.82 -15.82
N THR A 849 -5.50 1.68 -16.49
CA THR A 849 -6.34 2.69 -15.85
C THR A 849 -7.37 2.00 -14.95
N ARG A 850 -7.66 2.58 -13.79
CA ARG A 850 -8.60 1.98 -12.84
C ARG A 850 -10.01 1.83 -13.43
N PRO A 851 -10.79 0.82 -12.99
CA PRO A 851 -12.21 0.74 -13.32
C PRO A 851 -12.99 1.94 -12.79
N LEU A 852 -13.97 2.40 -13.59
CA LEU A 852 -14.93 3.43 -13.21
C LEU A 852 -16.10 2.83 -12.44
N ASP A 853 -16.71 3.59 -11.52
CA ASP A 853 -17.84 3.12 -10.72
C ASP A 853 -18.96 4.17 -10.64
N PRO A 854 -20.19 3.86 -11.08
CA PRO A 854 -21.29 4.80 -11.07
C PRO A 854 -22.10 4.84 -9.76
N GLY A 855 -21.69 4.14 -8.71
CA GLY A 855 -22.43 3.99 -7.45
C GLY A 855 -22.75 5.31 -6.75
N PHE A 856 -21.90 6.33 -6.90
CA PHE A 856 -22.12 7.66 -6.31
C PHE A 856 -22.91 8.63 -7.20
N SER A 857 -23.25 8.24 -8.43
CA SER A 857 -23.86 9.14 -9.42
C SER A 857 -25.22 9.71 -8.97
N ARG A 858 -26.05 8.87 -8.36
CA ARG A 858 -27.38 9.28 -7.84
C ARG A 858 -27.24 10.26 -6.68
N VAL A 859 -26.32 9.96 -5.76
CA VAL A 859 -25.98 10.79 -4.61
C VAL A 859 -25.47 12.15 -5.07
N ALA A 860 -24.51 12.18 -5.99
CA ALA A 860 -23.98 13.40 -6.57
C ALA A 860 -25.05 14.23 -7.28
N HIS A 861 -25.93 13.60 -8.06
CA HIS A 861 -27.04 14.28 -8.72
C HIS A 861 -28.00 14.90 -7.70
N ALA A 862 -28.47 14.13 -6.72
CA ALA A 862 -29.45 14.57 -5.72
C ALA A 862 -28.88 15.74 -4.90
N TRP A 863 -27.64 15.63 -4.44
CA TRP A 863 -26.96 16.69 -3.69
C TRP A 863 -26.80 17.98 -4.50
N ALA A 864 -26.31 17.88 -5.75
CA ALA A 864 -26.20 19.03 -6.65
C ALA A 864 -27.57 19.63 -7.04
N ALA A 865 -28.65 18.85 -6.99
CA ALA A 865 -30.01 19.33 -7.22
C ALA A 865 -30.64 20.03 -6.00
N GLY A 866 -29.96 20.05 -4.86
CA GLY A 866 -30.42 20.70 -3.63
C GLY A 866 -31.14 19.80 -2.62
N ASP A 867 -31.11 18.47 -2.77
CA ASP A 867 -31.71 17.56 -1.78
C ASP A 867 -30.95 17.58 -0.44
N ASP A 868 -31.67 17.46 0.68
CA ASP A 868 -31.07 17.44 2.02
C ASP A 868 -30.18 16.21 2.25
N LEU A 869 -29.18 16.35 3.14
CA LEU A 869 -28.24 15.28 3.45
C LEU A 869 -28.99 14.03 3.91
N SER A 870 -29.98 14.20 4.79
CA SER A 870 -30.83 13.12 5.32
C SER A 870 -31.43 12.24 4.23
N ARG A 871 -31.88 12.85 3.12
CA ARG A 871 -32.46 12.15 1.98
C ARG A 871 -31.40 11.46 1.12
N VAL A 872 -30.25 12.10 0.97
CA VAL A 872 -29.16 11.68 0.10
C VAL A 872 -28.42 10.46 0.66
N ILE A 873 -28.27 10.35 1.98
CA ILE A 873 -27.56 9.23 2.62
C ILE A 873 -28.48 8.19 3.29
N ALA A 874 -29.80 8.41 3.37
CA ALA A 874 -30.73 7.47 4.04
C ALA A 874 -30.77 6.07 3.40
N ASP A 875 -30.68 5.98 2.08
CA ASP A 875 -30.82 4.72 1.32
C ASP A 875 -29.48 4.14 0.84
N GLU A 876 -28.36 4.80 1.15
CA GLU A 876 -27.03 4.48 0.65
C GLU A 876 -26.11 4.08 1.81
N ASP A 877 -25.33 3.01 1.66
CA ASP A 877 -24.39 2.53 2.69
C ASP A 877 -23.11 3.39 2.71
N ILE A 878 -23.27 4.71 2.92
CA ILE A 878 -22.21 5.73 2.84
C ILE A 878 -22.16 6.52 4.15
N SER A 879 -20.99 6.53 4.80
CA SER A 879 -20.75 7.36 5.99
C SER A 879 -20.69 8.86 5.64
N GLY A 880 -21.09 9.73 6.57
CA GLY A 880 -21.06 11.19 6.35
C GLY A 880 -19.67 11.73 5.96
N GLY A 881 -18.59 11.19 6.53
CA GLY A 881 -17.23 11.57 6.15
C GLY A 881 -16.82 11.07 4.75
N ASP A 882 -17.28 9.88 4.33
CA ASP A 882 -17.06 9.41 2.96
C ASP A 882 -17.88 10.21 1.95
N PHE A 883 -19.11 10.59 2.29
CA PHE A 883 -19.91 11.52 1.49
C PHE A 883 -19.16 12.84 1.27
N VAL A 884 -18.74 13.53 2.33
CA VAL A 884 -18.00 14.81 2.24
C VAL A 884 -16.73 14.65 1.42
N ARG A 885 -15.98 13.56 1.62
CA ARG A 885 -14.76 13.28 0.85
C ARG A 885 -15.05 13.11 -0.64
N ASN A 886 -16.02 12.28 -1.00
CA ASN A 886 -16.37 12.01 -2.40
C ASN A 886 -16.88 13.27 -3.09
N VAL A 887 -17.71 14.08 -2.40
CA VAL A 887 -18.17 15.37 -2.93
C VAL A 887 -17.00 16.33 -3.14
N LYS A 888 -16.05 16.43 -2.20
CA LYS A 888 -14.87 17.28 -2.38
C LYS A 888 -13.98 16.83 -3.54
N GLN A 889 -13.72 15.53 -3.68
CA GLN A 889 -12.98 15.00 -4.83
C GLN A 889 -13.71 15.29 -6.16
N LEU A 890 -15.04 15.23 -6.16
CA LEU A 890 -15.86 15.59 -7.31
C LEU A 890 -15.77 17.09 -7.62
N ILE A 891 -15.86 17.97 -6.61
CA ILE A 891 -15.67 19.41 -6.76
C ILE A 891 -14.29 19.71 -7.35
N ASP A 892 -13.22 19.10 -6.81
CA ASP A 892 -11.84 19.29 -7.29
C ASP A 892 -11.73 18.95 -8.79
N LEU A 893 -12.35 17.85 -9.25
CA LEU A 893 -12.34 17.47 -10.66
C LEU A 893 -13.24 18.38 -11.52
N LEU A 894 -14.42 18.77 -11.03
CA LEU A 894 -15.32 19.69 -11.74
C LEU A 894 -14.68 21.07 -11.96
N ARG A 895 -13.93 21.58 -10.98
CA ARG A 895 -13.15 22.84 -11.12
C ARG A 895 -12.05 22.73 -12.16
N GLN A 896 -11.40 21.57 -12.27
CA GLN A 896 -10.44 21.33 -13.35
C GLN A 896 -11.14 21.28 -14.70
N ILE A 897 -12.28 20.59 -14.80
CA ILE A 897 -13.10 20.53 -16.02
C ILE A 897 -13.56 21.92 -16.44
N GLU A 898 -14.02 22.76 -15.50
CA GLU A 898 -14.40 24.16 -15.75
C GLU A 898 -13.28 24.94 -16.49
N GLN A 899 -12.03 24.72 -16.10
CA GLN A 899 -10.87 25.41 -16.69
C GLN A 899 -10.44 24.89 -18.05
N VAL A 900 -10.68 23.61 -18.36
CA VAL A 900 -10.13 22.93 -19.56
C VAL A 900 -11.19 22.54 -20.58
N ALA A 901 -12.49 22.61 -20.25
CA ALA A 901 -13.55 22.20 -21.15
C ALA A 901 -13.54 23.04 -22.45
N PRO A 902 -13.59 22.41 -23.62
CA PRO A 902 -13.54 23.12 -24.91
C PRO A 902 -14.82 23.92 -25.19
N VAL A 903 -15.96 23.46 -24.65
CA VAL A 903 -17.27 24.08 -24.84
C VAL A 903 -17.61 24.93 -23.62
N THR A 904 -17.88 26.22 -23.84
CA THR A 904 -18.20 27.18 -22.76
C THR A 904 -19.48 26.83 -22.00
N GLY A 905 -20.42 26.12 -22.63
CA GLY A 905 -21.59 25.56 -21.96
C GLY A 905 -21.19 24.55 -20.88
N THR A 906 -20.35 23.58 -21.26
CA THR A 906 -19.80 22.52 -20.40
C THR A 906 -18.95 23.10 -19.26
N ALA A 907 -18.09 24.07 -19.56
CA ALA A 907 -17.30 24.77 -18.55
C ALA A 907 -18.19 25.42 -17.47
N ARG A 908 -19.22 26.17 -17.89
CA ARG A 908 -20.18 26.82 -16.97
C ARG A 908 -21.01 25.82 -16.18
N ALA A 909 -21.42 24.71 -16.81
CA ALA A 909 -22.18 23.66 -16.13
C ALA A 909 -21.33 22.96 -15.06
N ALA A 910 -20.05 22.69 -15.34
CA ALA A 910 -19.12 22.12 -14.37
C ALA A 910 -18.84 23.07 -13.20
N GLY A 911 -18.61 24.36 -13.47
CA GLY A 911 -18.41 25.38 -12.42
C GLY A 911 -19.64 25.51 -11.51
N ARG A 912 -20.85 25.61 -12.10
CA ARG A 912 -22.10 25.63 -11.34
C ARG A 912 -22.31 24.36 -10.53
N ALA A 913 -22.03 23.18 -11.09
CA ALA A 913 -22.12 21.92 -10.37
C ALA A 913 -21.19 21.90 -9.15
N ALA A 914 -19.97 22.43 -9.29
CA ALA A 914 -19.03 22.56 -8.19
C ALA A 914 -19.55 23.51 -7.09
N ASP A 915 -20.18 24.63 -7.47
CA ASP A 915 -20.83 25.56 -6.53
C ASP A 915 -22.01 24.90 -5.80
N ASP A 916 -22.91 24.23 -6.54
CA ASP A 916 -24.12 23.59 -6.01
C ASP A 916 -23.79 22.44 -5.03
N LEU A 917 -22.68 21.73 -5.27
CA LEU A 917 -22.17 20.69 -4.38
C LEU A 917 -21.51 21.27 -3.11
N PHE A 918 -21.04 22.52 -3.12
CA PHE A 918 -20.30 23.16 -2.04
C PHE A 918 -21.22 23.91 -1.06
N ARG A 919 -22.04 23.16 -0.30
CA ARG A 919 -22.97 23.71 0.69
C ARG A 919 -23.01 22.89 1.99
N ASP A 920 -23.67 23.44 3.01
CA ASP A 920 -23.95 22.80 4.30
C ASP A 920 -22.72 22.09 4.90
N ILE A 921 -22.84 20.80 5.25
CA ILE A 921 -21.77 19.96 5.80
C ILE A 921 -20.48 19.96 4.95
N VAL A 922 -20.58 20.09 3.63
CA VAL A 922 -19.41 20.11 2.72
C VAL A 922 -18.66 21.43 2.89
N SER A 923 -19.38 22.56 2.91
CA SER A 923 -18.81 23.89 3.08
C SER A 923 -18.26 24.10 4.50
N ALA A 924 -18.98 23.66 5.53
CA ALA A 924 -18.55 23.73 6.93
C ALA A 924 -17.23 23.00 7.15
N SER A 925 -17.00 21.91 6.42
CA SER A 925 -15.78 21.10 6.51
C SER A 925 -14.54 21.73 5.85
N SER A 926 -14.67 22.88 5.19
CA SER A 926 -13.56 23.62 4.60
C SER A 926 -13.14 24.84 5.42
N VAL A 927 -13.91 25.22 6.44
CA VAL A 927 -13.59 26.38 7.29
C VAL A 927 -12.32 26.10 8.08
N VAL A 928 -11.26 26.88 7.80
CA VAL A 928 -10.04 26.91 8.61
C VAL A 928 -10.19 28.06 9.59
N ASP A 929 -10.26 27.75 10.88
CA ASP A 929 -10.41 28.76 11.93
C ASP A 929 -9.12 29.59 12.08
N THR A 930 -9.07 30.70 11.34
CA THR A 930 -7.95 31.66 11.35
C THR A 930 -7.93 32.52 12.62
N ALA A 931 -9.08 32.71 13.27
CA ALA A 931 -9.20 33.51 14.48
C ALA A 931 -8.66 32.74 15.71
N SER A 932 -9.03 31.47 15.86
CA SER A 932 -8.45 30.59 16.88
C SER A 932 -6.95 30.36 16.67
N ALA A 933 -6.51 30.25 15.40
CA ALA A 933 -5.11 30.13 15.05
C ALA A 933 -4.27 31.38 15.39
N ALA A 934 -4.90 32.56 15.54
CA ALA A 934 -4.23 33.79 15.94
C ALA A 934 -4.39 34.12 17.44
N ALA A 935 -5.41 33.56 18.11
CA ALA A 935 -5.77 33.88 19.50
C ALA A 935 -5.27 32.85 20.54
N SER A 936 -4.79 31.68 20.12
CA SER A 936 -4.16 30.65 20.97
C SER A 936 -2.64 30.66 20.81
#